data_AF-A0A0S1Y1Z9-F1
#
_entry.id   AF-A0A0S1Y1Z9-F1
#
_cell.length_a   1.000
_cell.length_b   1.000
_cell.length_c   1.000
_cell.angle_alpha   90.00
_cell.angle_beta   90.00
_cell.angle_gamma   90.00
#
_symmetry.space_group_name_H-M   'P 1'
#
loop_
_entity.id
_entity.type
_entity.pdbx_description
1 polymer ?
#
loop_
_entity_poly.entity_id
_entity_poly.type
_entity_poly.pdbx_seq_one_letter_code
_entity_poly.pdbx_strand_id
1 'polypeptide(L)'
;MTAHAKSSLKPVRTDLASALKTTRSRQKEMEQLSPFELKDFLINLARDRQKTSTAIMLNAGRGNPNWIATEPREAFFLLGHFAMGEARRVYDHDIMAGMPEKPGIAQRLRDFLLENKNAPGADFLGGVYQYGVKKKGFDPDSWIHELVDSIIGDNYPVPDRMLVHAEQVVHDYLMKEMCDGRPPKGKFDLFAVEGGTAAMCYIFDTLQQNGLLKKGDKIALFLPTFTPYIEISHLERFQFDIVAINASSVRADGTHDWHYPAEEIAKLADPKIKLAVTVNPSNPPSVAFNPLEMSQIVNIIKKNPDLILVTDDVYGTFVPNFRSLMAEVPANTICVYSFSKNFGCTGWRLGVIAIHEDNRMDQRIANLPGKERKRLHQRYGALTLEPEKLKLIDRMVADSRDVALNHTAGLSLPQQVQMVMFALSHLLDLKDSYKHLTMKIVQDRRDALWRGLGIPLPPEDKQRAWYYVELDFMVWARNSYGDKFCDYMRKNYEPVDFLFRLAEKSGVVLMDGGGFGGPPWSIRVSLANLNEADYASIGQAMVEAAKEYVAAWQAGEKVHSGPRGVVPQLGVGAQPAPADRKVASNIAAPEPVAAAGGKKGKKAARAEQVWAAEAATPAPAEGAARKAAKKAVKKAAKKAAKEASETAVKKASKKAPKTAAKKAAKKASKKAT
;
A
#
# COMPACT_ATOMS: atom_id res chain seq x y z
N MET A 1 -2.36 81.06 -5.88
CA MET A 1 -3.39 80.01 -5.88
C MET A 1 -3.32 79.30 -7.23
N THR A 2 -2.70 78.10 -7.25
CA THR A 2 -3.37 76.80 -7.48
C THR A 2 -3.81 76.61 -8.94
N ALA A 3 -2.94 76.20 -9.85
CA ALA A 3 -2.26 74.89 -10.03
C ALA A 3 -3.08 73.88 -10.86
N HIS A 4 -2.51 73.47 -12.00
CA HIS A 4 -3.05 72.43 -12.87
C HIS A 4 -3.02 71.05 -12.20
N ALA A 5 -4.11 70.29 -12.34
CA ALA A 5 -4.14 68.86 -12.05
C ALA A 5 -4.49 68.07 -13.32
N LYS A 6 -3.48 67.62 -14.07
CA LYS A 6 -3.68 66.54 -15.05
C LYS A 6 -3.90 65.25 -14.27
N SER A 7 -5.13 64.73 -14.29
CA SER A 7 -5.46 63.43 -13.71
C SER A 7 -4.76 62.32 -14.49
N SER A 8 -3.59 61.90 -14.01
CA SER A 8 -2.96 60.66 -14.46
C SER A 8 -3.64 59.48 -13.75
N LEU A 9 -4.71 58.98 -14.37
CA LEU A 9 -5.25 57.66 -14.02
C LEU A 9 -4.17 56.61 -14.29
N LYS A 10 -3.36 56.31 -13.28
CA LYS A 10 -2.53 55.11 -13.26
C LYS A 10 -3.49 53.93 -13.45
N PRO A 11 -3.25 53.02 -14.42
CA PRO A 11 -4.06 51.82 -14.52
C PRO A 11 -3.96 51.07 -13.19
N VAL A 12 -5.12 50.78 -12.59
CA VAL A 12 -5.19 50.00 -11.35
C VAL A 12 -4.71 48.59 -11.70
N ARG A 13 -3.46 48.27 -11.34
CA ARG A 13 -2.97 46.89 -11.33
C ARG A 13 -3.63 46.14 -10.17
N THR A 14 -4.84 45.66 -10.39
CA THR A 14 -5.29 44.42 -9.78
C THR A 14 -4.25 43.33 -10.10
N ASP A 15 -3.92 42.47 -9.13
CA ASP A 15 -3.47 41.10 -9.43
C ASP A 15 -4.78 40.29 -9.51
N LEU A 16 -5.30 40.03 -10.70
CA LEU A 16 -6.45 39.13 -10.89
C LEU A 16 -6.03 37.69 -10.61
N ALA A 17 -4.79 37.32 -10.97
CA ALA A 17 -4.13 36.17 -10.37
C ALA A 17 -3.73 36.48 -8.92
N SER A 18 -4.66 36.34 -7.96
CA SER A 18 -4.31 36.62 -6.55
C SER A 18 -3.11 35.79 -6.11
N ALA A 19 -2.15 36.46 -5.47
CA ALA A 19 -0.90 35.85 -5.02
C ALA A 19 -1.19 34.69 -4.05
N LEU A 20 -0.58 33.53 -4.32
CA LEU A 20 -0.50 32.43 -3.37
C LEU A 20 0.57 32.76 -2.31
N LYS A 21 0.45 32.16 -1.12
CA LYS A 21 1.48 32.21 -0.08
C LYS A 21 2.76 31.54 -0.57
N THR A 22 2.61 30.45 -1.32
CA THR A 22 3.73 29.71 -1.91
C THR A 22 4.26 30.42 -3.16
N THR A 23 5.55 30.73 -3.20
CA THR A 23 6.17 31.36 -4.38
C THR A 23 6.42 30.35 -5.49
N ARG A 24 6.47 30.81 -6.75
CA ARG A 24 6.75 29.96 -7.92
C ARG A 24 8.10 29.23 -7.83
N SER A 25 9.14 29.89 -7.30
CA SER A 25 10.43 29.23 -7.05
C SER A 25 10.30 28.07 -6.07
N ARG A 26 9.49 28.23 -5.02
CA ARG A 26 9.25 27.17 -4.03
C ARG A 26 8.38 26.05 -4.59
N GLN A 27 7.38 26.35 -5.41
CA GLN A 27 6.62 25.35 -6.15
C GLN A 27 7.56 24.46 -6.97
N LYS A 28 8.43 25.07 -7.78
CA LYS A 28 9.41 24.36 -8.63
C LYS A 28 10.37 23.44 -7.85
N GLU A 29 10.80 23.85 -6.66
CA GLU A 29 11.57 22.97 -5.75
C GLU A 29 10.74 21.76 -5.30
N MET A 30 9.45 21.97 -5.04
CA MET A 30 8.53 20.95 -4.51
C MET A 30 8.00 19.98 -5.58
N GLU A 31 8.14 20.30 -6.87
CA GLU A 31 7.91 19.35 -7.99
C GLU A 31 8.89 18.17 -7.99
N GLN A 32 10.01 18.27 -7.26
CA GLN A 32 10.98 17.18 -7.12
C GLN A 32 10.60 16.19 -6.00
N LEU A 33 9.54 16.47 -5.23
CA LEU A 33 9.03 15.57 -4.21
C LEU A 33 8.13 14.50 -4.85
N SER A 34 8.03 13.33 -4.22
CA SER A 34 7.00 12.37 -4.62
C SER A 34 5.61 13.01 -4.46
N PRO A 35 4.61 12.63 -5.27
CA PRO A 35 3.25 13.13 -5.12
C PRO A 35 2.69 12.93 -3.71
N PHE A 36 3.14 11.89 -2.99
CA PHE A 36 2.71 11.59 -1.63
C PHE A 36 3.24 12.62 -0.63
N GLU A 37 4.51 13.02 -0.71
CA GLU A 37 5.08 14.07 0.13
C GLU A 37 4.51 15.46 -0.22
N LEU A 38 4.42 15.80 -1.51
CA LEU A 38 3.81 17.06 -1.98
C LEU A 38 2.38 17.22 -1.45
N LYS A 39 1.57 16.15 -1.52
CA LYS A 39 0.21 16.09 -0.97
C LYS A 39 0.15 16.44 0.52
N ASP A 40 1.13 16.03 1.33
CA ASP A 40 1.11 16.34 2.78
C ASP A 40 1.46 17.82 3.07
N PHE A 41 2.24 18.49 2.21
CA PHE A 41 2.35 19.96 2.23
C PHE A 41 1.02 20.64 1.86
N LEU A 42 0.33 20.17 0.81
CA LEU A 42 -0.97 20.71 0.39
C LEU A 42 -2.04 20.56 1.49
N ILE A 43 -2.03 19.46 2.26
CA ILE A 43 -2.91 19.28 3.43
C ILE A 43 -2.67 20.38 4.47
N ASN A 44 -1.42 20.77 4.73
CA ASN A 44 -1.13 21.80 5.72
C ASN A 44 -1.59 23.19 5.24
N LEU A 45 -1.46 23.50 3.95
CA LEU A 45 -2.01 24.73 3.37
C LEU A 45 -3.55 24.78 3.44
N ALA A 46 -4.22 23.66 3.13
CA ALA A 46 -5.68 23.56 3.23
C ALA A 46 -6.19 23.68 4.68
N ARG A 47 -5.48 23.09 5.65
CA ARG A 47 -5.77 23.25 7.10
C ARG A 47 -5.69 24.69 7.56
N ASP A 48 -4.73 25.47 7.06
CA ASP A 48 -4.64 26.89 7.42
C ASP A 48 -5.86 27.70 6.92
N ARG A 49 -6.44 27.32 5.78
CA ARG A 49 -7.71 27.92 5.32
C ARG A 49 -8.87 27.59 6.26
N GLN A 50 -8.95 26.37 6.79
CA GLN A 50 -9.99 25.98 7.77
C GLN A 50 -9.95 26.79 9.07
N LYS A 51 -8.79 27.34 9.46
CA LYS A 51 -8.68 28.26 10.62
C LYS A 51 -9.36 29.61 10.36
N THR A 52 -9.60 29.96 9.10
CA THR A 52 -10.10 31.26 8.64
C THR A 52 -11.46 31.19 7.92
N SER A 53 -12.03 29.99 7.76
CA SER A 53 -13.23 29.73 6.98
C SER A 53 -13.98 28.53 7.54
N THR A 54 -15.32 28.55 7.47
CA THR A 54 -16.18 27.42 7.82
C THR A 54 -16.12 26.25 6.82
N ALA A 55 -15.35 26.38 5.73
CA ALA A 55 -15.20 25.35 4.72
C ALA A 55 -14.49 24.09 5.25
N ILE A 56 -15.07 22.92 4.97
CA ILE A 56 -14.46 21.61 5.26
C ILE A 56 -13.38 21.31 4.21
N MET A 57 -12.21 20.84 4.64
CA MET A 57 -11.14 20.40 3.74
C MET A 57 -11.56 19.14 2.98
N LEU A 58 -11.59 19.21 1.65
CA LEU A 58 -11.93 18.09 0.78
C LEU A 58 -10.66 17.47 0.21
N ASN A 59 -10.22 16.34 0.78
CA ASN A 59 -8.99 15.66 0.37
C ASN A 59 -9.28 14.44 -0.51
N ALA A 60 -9.39 14.63 -1.83
CA ALA A 60 -9.45 13.53 -2.80
C ALA A 60 -8.05 13.07 -3.28
N GLY A 61 -6.98 13.50 -2.61
CA GLY A 61 -5.63 12.96 -2.78
C GLY A 61 -5.39 11.62 -2.04
N ARG A 62 -6.40 11.03 -1.40
CA ARG A 62 -6.28 9.75 -0.67
C ARG A 62 -7.03 8.62 -1.39
N GLY A 63 -6.32 7.71 -2.05
CA GLY A 63 -6.89 6.49 -2.64
C GLY A 63 -7.33 5.41 -1.64
N ASN A 64 -7.94 5.80 -0.51
CA ASN A 64 -8.43 4.91 0.55
C ASN A 64 -9.95 4.87 0.52
N PRO A 65 -10.61 3.71 0.36
CA PRO A 65 -12.07 3.62 0.40
C PRO A 65 -12.67 4.25 1.66
N ASN A 66 -13.84 4.89 1.52
CA ASN A 66 -14.70 5.24 2.66
C ASN A 66 -15.90 4.28 2.83
N TRP A 67 -15.98 3.21 2.04
CA TRP A 67 -16.84 2.05 2.28
C TRP A 67 -16.03 0.88 2.85
N ILE A 68 -16.73 -0.11 3.42
CA ILE A 68 -16.18 -1.39 3.87
C ILE A 68 -17.16 -2.53 3.57
N ALA A 69 -16.67 -3.76 3.38
CA ALA A 69 -17.51 -4.96 3.37
C ALA A 69 -17.81 -5.39 4.82
N THR A 70 -19.04 -5.20 5.31
CA THR A 70 -19.40 -5.46 6.72
C THR A 70 -19.59 -6.94 7.02
N GLU A 71 -20.43 -7.65 6.25
CA GLU A 71 -20.76 -9.07 6.44
C GLU A 71 -19.54 -10.00 6.66
N PRO A 72 -18.49 -9.99 5.81
CA PRO A 72 -17.29 -10.82 6.04
C PRO A 72 -16.40 -10.36 7.21
N ARG A 73 -16.64 -9.17 7.80
CA ARG A 73 -16.01 -8.72 9.06
C ARG A 73 -16.86 -9.15 10.26
N GLU A 74 -18.18 -9.07 10.16
CA GLU A 74 -19.12 -9.54 11.19
C GLU A 74 -18.95 -11.04 11.41
N ALA A 75 -18.88 -11.83 10.33
CA ALA A 75 -18.59 -13.25 10.40
C ALA A 75 -17.20 -13.58 10.96
N PHE A 76 -16.19 -12.73 10.71
CA PHE A 76 -14.87 -12.85 11.35
C PHE A 76 -14.99 -12.68 12.87
N PHE A 77 -15.68 -11.64 13.36
CA PHE A 77 -15.88 -11.46 14.81
C PHE A 77 -16.73 -12.57 15.43
N LEU A 78 -17.77 -13.04 14.75
CA LEU A 78 -18.61 -14.16 15.21
C LEU A 78 -17.81 -15.47 15.30
N LEU A 79 -16.96 -15.76 14.31
CA LEU A 79 -16.02 -16.88 14.35
C LEU A 79 -15.03 -16.72 15.52
N GLY A 80 -14.55 -15.52 15.80
CA GLY A 80 -13.68 -15.23 16.95
C GLY A 80 -14.36 -15.52 18.29
N HIS A 81 -15.66 -15.22 18.42
CA HIS A 81 -16.44 -15.58 19.60
C HIS A 81 -16.56 -17.10 19.77
N PHE A 82 -16.83 -17.84 18.68
CA PHE A 82 -16.84 -19.30 18.70
C PHE A 82 -15.45 -19.87 19.06
N ALA A 83 -14.39 -19.34 18.47
CA ALA A 83 -13.01 -19.77 18.70
C ALA A 83 -12.57 -19.59 20.16
N MET A 84 -12.95 -18.49 20.81
CA MET A 84 -12.72 -18.30 22.25
C MET A 84 -13.49 -19.29 23.12
N GLY A 85 -14.66 -19.76 22.68
CA GLY A 85 -15.40 -20.85 23.31
C GLY A 85 -14.66 -22.19 23.20
N GLU A 86 -14.16 -22.52 22.01
CA GLU A 86 -13.37 -23.73 21.76
C GLU A 86 -12.03 -23.73 22.52
N ALA A 87 -11.36 -22.59 22.61
CA ALA A 87 -10.16 -22.41 23.45
C ALA A 87 -10.45 -22.71 24.93
N ARG A 88 -11.56 -22.18 25.48
CA ARG A 88 -11.99 -22.47 26.87
C ARG A 88 -12.45 -23.91 27.07
N ARG A 89 -12.99 -24.57 26.04
CA ARG A 89 -13.38 -25.99 26.09
C ARG A 89 -12.19 -26.91 26.40
N VAL A 90 -10.97 -26.52 26.01
CA VAL A 90 -9.74 -27.30 26.19
C VAL A 90 -9.07 -26.99 27.53
N TYR A 91 -9.04 -25.71 27.93
CA TYR A 91 -8.59 -25.28 29.26
C TYR A 91 -9.26 -23.95 29.59
N ASP A 92 -9.80 -23.78 30.80
CA ASP A 92 -10.40 -22.54 31.27
C ASP A 92 -9.94 -22.21 32.68
N HIS A 93 -9.13 -21.15 32.83
CA HIS A 93 -8.69 -20.68 34.14
C HIS A 93 -8.54 -19.17 34.17
N ASP A 94 -9.61 -18.49 34.63
CA ASP A 94 -9.72 -17.03 34.74
C ASP A 94 -9.47 -16.34 33.38
N ILE A 95 -8.31 -15.71 33.20
CA ILE A 95 -7.91 -15.03 31.97
C ILE A 95 -7.15 -15.94 30.97
N MET A 96 -6.90 -17.21 31.30
CA MET A 96 -6.18 -18.17 30.45
C MET A 96 -7.13 -19.18 29.81
N ALA A 97 -6.84 -19.54 28.56
CA ALA A 97 -7.55 -20.56 27.79
C ALA A 97 -6.57 -21.55 27.12
N GLY A 98 -7.06 -22.66 26.57
CA GLY A 98 -6.28 -23.62 25.78
C GLY A 98 -6.26 -23.31 24.27
N MET A 99 -5.59 -24.14 23.50
CA MET A 99 -5.61 -24.11 22.02
C MET A 99 -6.83 -24.90 21.50
N PRO A 100 -7.58 -24.42 20.49
CA PRO A 100 -8.76 -25.13 19.96
C PRO A 100 -8.47 -26.55 19.44
N GLU A 101 -9.32 -27.50 19.82
CA GLU A 101 -9.21 -28.92 19.45
C GLU A 101 -10.05 -29.28 18.22
N LYS A 102 -9.40 -29.89 17.21
CA LYS A 102 -10.03 -30.34 15.96
C LYS A 102 -11.23 -31.30 16.09
N PRO A 103 -11.22 -32.40 16.88
CA PRO A 103 -12.26 -33.42 16.78
C PRO A 103 -13.66 -32.89 17.12
N GLY A 104 -14.61 -33.07 16.19
CA GLY A 104 -16.01 -32.66 16.31
C GLY A 104 -16.27 -31.15 16.23
N ILE A 105 -15.26 -30.33 15.92
CA ILE A 105 -15.37 -28.87 15.90
C ILE A 105 -16.38 -28.37 14.86
N ALA A 106 -16.54 -29.10 13.75
CA ALA A 106 -17.50 -28.77 12.71
C ALA A 106 -18.95 -28.93 13.17
N GLN A 107 -19.23 -29.92 14.03
CA GLN A 107 -20.57 -30.08 14.63
C GLN A 107 -20.82 -28.96 15.63
N ARG A 108 -19.84 -28.67 16.51
CA ARG A 108 -19.96 -27.57 17.49
C ARG A 108 -20.18 -26.21 16.82
N LEU A 109 -19.54 -25.92 15.68
CA LEU A 109 -19.81 -24.69 14.93
C LEU A 109 -21.25 -24.66 14.38
N ARG A 110 -21.78 -25.79 13.87
CA ARG A 110 -23.16 -25.85 13.40
C ARG A 110 -24.16 -25.61 14.52
N ASP A 111 -23.93 -26.21 15.69
CA ASP A 111 -24.79 -26.03 16.87
C ASP A 111 -24.74 -24.58 17.37
N PHE A 112 -23.53 -24.00 17.46
CA PHE A 112 -23.34 -22.58 17.76
C PHE A 112 -24.07 -21.66 16.76
N LEU A 113 -24.04 -21.95 15.46
CA LEU A 113 -24.75 -21.17 14.44
C LEU A 113 -26.29 -21.33 14.52
N LEU A 114 -26.80 -22.49 14.97
CA LEU A 114 -28.24 -22.68 15.22
C LEU A 114 -28.71 -21.85 16.41
N GLU A 115 -27.91 -21.81 17.49
CA GLU A 115 -28.17 -20.98 18.68
C GLU A 115 -28.05 -19.48 18.36
N ASN A 116 -27.08 -19.10 17.51
CA ASN A 116 -26.76 -17.72 17.17
C ASN A 116 -27.27 -17.29 15.77
N LYS A 117 -28.32 -17.94 15.25
CA LYS A 117 -28.84 -17.72 13.88
C LYS A 117 -29.21 -16.28 13.51
N ASN A 118 -29.47 -15.43 14.51
CA ASN A 118 -29.82 -14.02 14.33
C ASN A 118 -28.60 -13.08 14.52
N ALA A 119 -27.41 -13.60 14.79
CA ALA A 119 -26.20 -12.80 14.98
C ALA A 119 -25.69 -12.26 13.63
N PRO A 120 -25.16 -11.02 13.58
CA PRO A 120 -24.53 -10.49 12.38
C PRO A 120 -23.43 -11.43 11.87
N GLY A 121 -23.46 -11.73 10.56
CA GLY A 121 -22.54 -12.67 9.92
C GLY A 121 -22.84 -14.17 10.12
N ALA A 122 -23.89 -14.57 10.85
CA ALA A 122 -24.21 -16.00 11.08
C ALA A 122 -24.55 -16.75 9.79
N ASP A 123 -25.45 -16.21 8.96
CA ASP A 123 -25.81 -16.80 7.65
C ASP A 123 -24.59 -16.92 6.73
N PHE A 124 -23.75 -15.88 6.71
CA PHE A 124 -22.51 -15.89 5.94
C PHE A 124 -21.52 -16.95 6.43
N LEU A 125 -21.30 -17.07 7.74
CA LEU A 125 -20.43 -18.09 8.33
C LEU A 125 -20.98 -19.51 8.11
N GLY A 126 -22.31 -19.65 8.06
CA GLY A 126 -22.97 -20.85 7.54
C GLY A 126 -22.60 -21.13 6.08
N GLY A 127 -22.64 -20.11 5.22
CA GLY A 127 -22.17 -20.19 3.83
C GLY A 127 -20.70 -20.59 3.69
N VAL A 128 -19.81 -20.05 4.53
CA VAL A 128 -18.37 -20.40 4.62
C VAL A 128 -18.19 -21.88 4.95
N TYR A 129 -18.93 -22.41 5.94
CA TYR A 129 -18.95 -23.84 6.25
C TYR A 129 -19.42 -24.67 5.04
N GLN A 130 -20.55 -24.30 4.43
CA GLN A 130 -21.13 -25.04 3.30
C GLN A 130 -20.20 -25.01 2.07
N TYR A 131 -19.46 -23.93 1.83
CA TYR A 131 -18.51 -23.83 0.72
C TYR A 131 -17.38 -24.86 0.85
N GLY A 132 -16.67 -24.87 1.99
CA GLY A 132 -15.58 -25.82 2.20
C GLY A 132 -16.04 -27.27 2.09
N VAL A 133 -17.15 -27.61 2.76
CA VAL A 133 -17.64 -29.00 2.79
C VAL A 133 -18.29 -29.44 1.46
N LYS A 134 -19.22 -28.66 0.89
CA LYS A 134 -19.99 -29.09 -0.29
C LYS A 134 -19.36 -28.69 -1.63
N LYS A 135 -18.72 -27.52 -1.71
CA LYS A 135 -18.13 -27.02 -2.97
C LYS A 135 -16.69 -27.49 -3.17
N LYS A 136 -15.90 -27.58 -2.10
CA LYS A 136 -14.50 -28.05 -2.15
C LYS A 136 -14.28 -29.49 -1.70
N GLY A 137 -15.23 -30.10 -1.00
CA GLY A 137 -15.10 -31.47 -0.51
C GLY A 137 -14.12 -31.61 0.66
N PHE A 138 -13.86 -30.53 1.39
CA PHE A 138 -12.97 -30.56 2.56
C PHE A 138 -13.55 -31.42 3.69
N ASP A 139 -12.68 -32.07 4.46
CA ASP A 139 -13.06 -32.63 5.76
C ASP A 139 -13.62 -31.49 6.64
N PRO A 140 -14.87 -31.58 7.13
CA PRO A 140 -15.49 -30.54 7.93
C PRO A 140 -14.66 -30.13 9.14
N ASP A 141 -14.07 -31.09 9.87
CA ASP A 141 -13.30 -30.79 11.08
C ASP A 141 -11.95 -30.14 10.72
N SER A 142 -11.29 -30.59 9.64
CA SER A 142 -10.08 -29.92 9.11
C SER A 142 -10.35 -28.47 8.69
N TRP A 143 -11.44 -28.24 7.95
CA TRP A 143 -11.79 -26.91 7.45
C TRP A 143 -12.07 -25.93 8.59
N ILE A 144 -12.91 -26.35 9.55
CA ILE A 144 -13.28 -25.48 10.66
C ILE A 144 -12.16 -25.33 11.68
N HIS A 145 -11.34 -26.36 11.92
CA HIS A 145 -10.15 -26.22 12.77
C HIS A 145 -9.15 -25.23 12.17
N GLU A 146 -8.85 -25.28 10.86
CA GLU A 146 -7.95 -24.30 10.23
C GLU A 146 -8.42 -22.87 10.45
N LEU A 147 -9.72 -22.57 10.29
CA LEU A 147 -10.26 -21.23 10.51
C LEU A 147 -10.26 -20.81 11.99
N VAL A 148 -10.56 -21.73 12.91
CA VAL A 148 -10.73 -21.46 14.34
C VAL A 148 -9.40 -21.32 15.08
N ASP A 149 -8.42 -22.17 14.79
CA ASP A 149 -7.06 -22.05 15.31
C ASP A 149 -6.42 -20.75 14.77
N SER A 150 -6.55 -20.53 13.45
CA SER A 150 -5.93 -19.39 12.79
C SER A 150 -6.47 -18.02 13.21
N ILE A 151 -7.73 -17.91 13.64
CA ILE A 151 -8.28 -16.62 14.09
C ILE A 151 -7.80 -16.25 15.50
N ILE A 152 -7.41 -17.23 16.33
CA ILE A 152 -6.76 -16.99 17.62
C ILE A 152 -5.33 -16.49 17.40
N GLY A 153 -4.59 -17.11 16.47
CA GLY A 153 -3.20 -16.73 16.16
C GLY A 153 -2.20 -17.13 17.24
N ASP A 154 -2.43 -18.28 17.89
CA ASP A 154 -1.56 -18.92 18.89
C ASP A 154 -0.49 -19.84 18.26
N ASN A 155 -0.60 -20.14 16.97
CA ASN A 155 0.37 -20.90 16.18
C ASN A 155 1.12 -20.04 15.13
N TYR A 156 2.24 -20.54 14.62
CA TYR A 156 2.90 -20.00 13.42
C TYR A 156 2.18 -20.46 12.14
N PRO A 157 2.24 -19.72 11.02
CA PRO A 157 1.72 -20.15 9.74
C PRO A 157 2.36 -21.46 9.25
N VAL A 158 1.54 -22.49 9.01
CA VAL A 158 1.99 -23.77 8.42
C VAL A 158 0.99 -24.21 7.35
N PRO A 159 1.41 -24.36 6.07
CA PRO A 159 2.72 -24.00 5.51
C PRO A 159 3.06 -22.51 5.64
N ASP A 160 4.37 -22.19 5.69
CA ASP A 160 4.87 -20.81 5.81
C ASP A 160 4.34 -19.87 4.70
N ARG A 161 4.05 -20.44 3.52
CA ARG A 161 3.61 -19.69 2.33
C ARG A 161 2.15 -19.23 2.42
N MET A 162 1.23 -20.14 2.76
CA MET A 162 -0.21 -19.91 2.90
C MET A 162 -0.85 -21.15 3.53
N LEU A 163 -1.91 -20.97 4.31
CA LEU A 163 -2.72 -22.06 4.86
C LEU A 163 -3.40 -22.88 3.74
N VAL A 164 -3.59 -24.19 3.99
CA VAL A 164 -3.92 -25.18 2.94
C VAL A 164 -5.33 -24.99 2.36
N HIS A 165 -6.34 -24.74 3.19
CA HIS A 165 -7.70 -24.50 2.69
C HIS A 165 -7.87 -23.03 2.28
N ALA A 166 -7.22 -22.09 3.00
CA ALA A 166 -7.21 -20.68 2.63
C ALA A 166 -6.65 -20.41 1.22
N GLU A 167 -5.52 -21.03 0.85
CA GLU A 167 -4.92 -20.93 -0.48
C GLU A 167 -5.94 -21.32 -1.56
N GLN A 168 -6.64 -22.43 -1.38
CA GLN A 168 -7.61 -22.94 -2.36
C GLN A 168 -8.83 -22.03 -2.51
N VAL A 169 -9.30 -21.41 -1.44
CA VAL A 169 -10.43 -20.47 -1.46
C VAL A 169 -10.04 -19.15 -2.11
N VAL A 170 -8.85 -18.62 -1.79
CA VAL A 170 -8.35 -17.39 -2.41
C VAL A 170 -7.98 -17.63 -3.88
N HIS A 171 -7.52 -18.83 -4.24
CA HIS A 171 -7.32 -19.25 -5.63
C HIS A 171 -8.63 -19.19 -6.42
N ASP A 172 -9.70 -19.82 -5.95
CA ASP A 172 -11.01 -19.78 -6.64
C ASP A 172 -11.50 -18.33 -6.84
N TYR A 173 -11.27 -17.46 -5.84
CA TYR A 173 -11.58 -16.03 -5.93
C TYR A 173 -10.77 -15.31 -7.02
N LEU A 174 -9.47 -15.55 -7.12
CA LEU A 174 -8.66 -15.02 -8.23
C LEU A 174 -9.11 -15.58 -9.59
N MET A 175 -9.50 -16.86 -9.66
CA MET A 175 -9.99 -17.45 -10.91
C MET A 175 -11.33 -16.83 -11.34
N LYS A 176 -12.18 -16.43 -10.39
CA LYS A 176 -13.39 -15.65 -10.66
C LYS A 176 -13.05 -14.24 -11.14
N GLU A 177 -12.35 -13.45 -10.33
CA GLU A 177 -12.24 -11.99 -10.54
C GLU A 177 -11.10 -11.58 -11.48
N MET A 178 -9.96 -12.30 -11.49
CA MET A 178 -8.80 -11.96 -12.33
C MET A 178 -8.77 -12.75 -13.63
N CYS A 179 -9.32 -13.97 -13.66
CA CYS A 179 -9.38 -14.80 -14.86
C CYS A 179 -10.75 -14.75 -15.59
N ASP A 180 -11.66 -13.85 -15.20
CA ASP A 180 -13.02 -13.74 -15.76
C ASP A 180 -13.80 -15.07 -15.71
N GLY A 181 -13.70 -15.79 -14.59
CA GLY A 181 -14.25 -17.15 -14.42
C GLY A 181 -13.69 -18.22 -15.37
N ARG A 182 -12.68 -17.87 -16.20
CA ARG A 182 -12.11 -18.68 -17.28
C ARG A 182 -10.62 -18.92 -17.03
N PRO A 183 -10.25 -19.72 -16.02
CA PRO A 183 -8.86 -19.97 -15.67
C PRO A 183 -8.08 -20.66 -16.81
N PRO A 184 -6.77 -20.39 -16.97
CA PRO A 184 -5.92 -21.17 -17.85
C PRO A 184 -5.76 -22.62 -17.34
N LYS A 185 -5.24 -23.51 -18.19
CA LYS A 185 -4.90 -24.88 -17.79
C LYS A 185 -3.72 -24.88 -16.82
N GLY A 186 -3.87 -25.58 -15.69
CA GLY A 186 -2.91 -25.66 -14.59
C GLY A 186 -3.47 -24.97 -13.34
N LYS A 187 -2.62 -24.74 -12.34
CA LYS A 187 -2.97 -23.94 -11.16
C LYS A 187 -1.96 -22.84 -10.89
N PHE A 188 -2.34 -21.92 -10.01
CA PHE A 188 -1.44 -20.92 -9.44
C PHE A 188 -1.15 -21.31 -8.00
N ASP A 189 0.12 -21.37 -7.63
CA ASP A 189 0.53 -21.38 -6.24
C ASP A 189 0.45 -19.92 -5.73
N LEU A 190 0.01 -19.71 -4.48
CA LEU A 190 -0.19 -18.39 -3.88
C LEU A 190 0.71 -18.17 -2.66
N PHE A 191 1.24 -16.96 -2.49
CA PHE A 191 1.93 -16.52 -1.26
C PHE A 191 1.14 -15.37 -0.63
N ALA A 192 0.62 -15.57 0.57
CA ALA A 192 -0.07 -14.54 1.35
C ALA A 192 0.92 -13.53 1.93
N VAL A 193 0.69 -12.23 1.67
CA VAL A 193 1.63 -11.13 1.97
C VAL A 193 0.91 -9.89 2.48
N GLU A 194 1.66 -8.95 3.05
CA GLU A 194 1.20 -7.73 3.74
C GLU A 194 0.68 -6.63 2.77
N GLY A 195 -0.18 -7.04 1.82
CA GLY A 195 -0.67 -6.26 0.69
C GLY A 195 0.31 -6.18 -0.48
N GLY A 196 -0.15 -5.63 -1.61
CA GLY A 196 0.69 -5.44 -2.81
C GLY A 196 1.98 -4.63 -2.57
N THR A 197 2.01 -3.83 -1.51
CA THR A 197 3.21 -3.12 -1.02
C THR A 197 4.34 -4.09 -0.65
N ALA A 198 4.06 -5.12 0.17
CA ALA A 198 5.05 -6.11 0.54
C ALA A 198 5.35 -7.07 -0.62
N ALA A 199 4.31 -7.42 -1.40
CA ALA A 199 4.43 -8.24 -2.60
C ALA A 199 5.53 -7.74 -3.53
N MET A 200 5.50 -6.44 -3.88
CA MET A 200 6.48 -5.85 -4.79
C MET A 200 7.89 -5.82 -4.19
N CYS A 201 8.03 -5.49 -2.90
CA CYS A 201 9.32 -5.57 -2.22
C CYS A 201 9.93 -6.97 -2.31
N TYR A 202 9.13 -8.02 -2.06
CA TYR A 202 9.59 -9.41 -2.13
C TYR A 202 9.89 -9.85 -3.57
N ILE A 203 9.08 -9.46 -4.55
CA ILE A 203 9.32 -9.78 -5.96
C ILE A 203 10.63 -9.17 -6.46
N PHE A 204 10.82 -7.86 -6.30
CA PHE A 204 12.02 -7.17 -6.76
C PHE A 204 13.29 -7.70 -6.08
N ASP A 205 13.25 -7.99 -4.78
CA ASP A 205 14.39 -8.59 -4.07
C ASP A 205 14.67 -10.01 -4.57
N THR A 206 13.66 -10.89 -4.55
CA THR A 206 13.82 -12.32 -4.92
C THR A 206 14.31 -12.50 -6.35
N LEU A 207 13.81 -11.70 -7.31
CA LEU A 207 14.27 -11.73 -8.70
C LEU A 207 15.76 -11.33 -8.81
N GLN A 208 16.22 -10.38 -7.99
CA GLN A 208 17.64 -10.02 -7.90
C GLN A 208 18.48 -11.09 -7.19
N GLN A 209 18.03 -11.60 -6.03
CA GLN A 209 18.74 -12.65 -5.28
C GLN A 209 18.92 -13.91 -6.12
N ASN A 210 17.94 -14.26 -6.95
CA ASN A 210 18.00 -15.43 -7.84
C ASN A 210 18.65 -15.17 -9.19
N GLY A 211 19.20 -13.97 -9.43
CA GLY A 211 19.93 -13.64 -10.66
C GLY A 211 19.05 -13.61 -11.92
N LEU A 212 17.73 -13.58 -11.76
CA LEU A 212 16.77 -13.36 -12.84
C LEU A 212 16.76 -11.91 -13.31
N LEU A 213 17.12 -10.99 -12.40
CA LEU A 213 17.44 -9.59 -12.64
C LEU A 213 18.78 -9.23 -11.98
N LYS A 214 19.44 -8.19 -12.50
CA LYS A 214 20.72 -7.66 -12.03
C LYS A 214 20.67 -6.13 -11.97
N LYS A 215 21.56 -5.55 -11.16
CA LYS A 215 21.74 -4.10 -11.10
C LYS A 215 22.06 -3.54 -12.49
N GLY A 216 21.32 -2.54 -12.96
CA GLY A 216 21.45 -2.00 -14.32
C GLY A 216 20.73 -2.77 -15.44
N ASP A 217 19.99 -3.84 -15.15
CA ASP A 217 19.17 -4.51 -16.17
C ASP A 217 18.07 -3.56 -16.69
N LYS A 218 17.70 -3.75 -17.96
CA LYS A 218 16.62 -3.00 -18.60
C LYS A 218 15.25 -3.57 -18.22
N ILE A 219 14.34 -2.70 -17.80
CA ILE A 219 12.95 -3.03 -17.45
C ILE A 219 11.97 -2.14 -18.22
N ALA A 220 10.76 -2.62 -18.47
CA ALA A 220 9.65 -1.83 -18.98
C ALA A 220 8.70 -1.46 -17.85
N LEU A 221 8.35 -0.17 -17.74
CA LEU A 221 7.27 0.29 -16.88
C LEU A 221 6.15 0.85 -17.75
N PHE A 222 4.92 0.34 -17.57
CA PHE A 222 3.73 0.94 -18.14
C PHE A 222 3.40 2.21 -17.36
N LEU A 223 3.37 3.37 -18.03
CA LEU A 223 3.20 4.70 -17.42
C LEU A 223 1.96 5.42 -17.95
N PRO A 224 1.31 6.28 -17.14
CA PRO A 224 1.64 6.60 -15.76
C PRO A 224 1.25 5.49 -14.78
N THR A 225 2.02 5.37 -13.69
CA THR A 225 1.91 4.26 -12.72
C THR A 225 2.13 4.71 -11.28
N PHE A 226 1.83 3.83 -10.33
CA PHE A 226 2.03 4.06 -8.91
C PHE A 226 3.51 4.40 -8.61
N THR A 227 3.79 5.66 -8.22
CA THR A 227 5.15 6.24 -8.13
C THR A 227 6.20 5.36 -7.44
N PRO A 228 5.90 4.63 -6.34
CA PRO A 228 6.86 3.71 -5.73
C PRO A 228 7.47 2.67 -6.67
N TYR A 229 6.82 2.28 -7.77
CA TYR A 229 7.41 1.33 -8.74
C TYR A 229 8.49 1.99 -9.60
N ILE A 230 8.38 3.31 -9.84
CA ILE A 230 9.43 4.13 -10.44
C ILE A 230 10.56 4.35 -9.42
N GLU A 231 10.23 4.71 -8.17
CA GLU A 231 11.20 5.00 -7.10
C GLU A 231 12.04 3.77 -6.74
N ILE A 232 11.41 2.60 -6.55
CA ILE A 232 12.10 1.33 -6.27
C ILE A 232 13.12 1.03 -7.36
N SER A 233 12.76 1.22 -8.62
CA SER A 233 13.63 0.92 -9.77
C SER A 233 14.92 1.75 -9.79
N HIS A 234 14.90 2.96 -9.21
CA HIS A 234 16.07 3.84 -9.12
C HIS A 234 16.95 3.64 -7.87
N LEU A 235 16.52 2.83 -6.89
CA LEU A 235 17.31 2.60 -5.67
C LEU A 235 18.70 2.05 -5.99
N GLU A 236 19.70 2.41 -5.18
CA GLU A 236 21.13 2.13 -5.43
C GLU A 236 21.43 0.64 -5.69
N ARG A 237 20.70 -0.28 -5.06
CA ARG A 237 20.83 -1.73 -5.30
C ARG A 237 20.28 -2.22 -6.65
N PHE A 238 19.36 -1.47 -7.26
CA PHE A 238 18.66 -1.84 -8.50
C PHE A 238 19.16 -1.04 -9.71
N GLN A 239 19.04 0.30 -9.67
CA GLN A 239 19.46 1.21 -10.76
C GLN A 239 19.08 0.71 -12.16
N PHE A 240 17.83 0.27 -12.36
CA PHE A 240 17.39 -0.31 -13.63
C PHE A 240 17.31 0.73 -14.75
N ASP A 241 17.56 0.30 -16.00
CA ASP A 241 17.34 1.09 -17.21
C ASP A 241 15.85 1.03 -17.59
N ILE A 242 15.11 2.11 -17.36
CA ILE A 242 13.64 2.14 -17.51
C ILE A 242 13.25 2.50 -18.95
N VAL A 243 12.60 1.58 -19.64
CA VAL A 243 11.83 1.84 -20.86
C VAL A 243 10.39 2.17 -20.47
N ALA A 244 9.99 3.41 -20.68
CA ALA A 244 8.60 3.83 -20.54
C ALA A 244 7.73 3.30 -21.69
N ILE A 245 6.64 2.62 -21.33
CA ILE A 245 5.51 2.24 -22.19
C ILE A 245 4.36 3.17 -21.84
N ASN A 246 4.12 4.22 -22.64
CA ASN A 246 3.26 5.33 -22.25
C ASN A 246 1.81 5.14 -22.73
N ALA A 247 0.86 5.36 -21.83
CA ALA A 247 -0.57 5.43 -22.10
C ALA A 247 -0.93 6.76 -22.80
N SER A 248 -0.33 7.00 -23.96
CA SER A 248 -0.34 8.30 -24.65
C SER A 248 -1.40 8.43 -25.75
N SER A 249 -2.35 7.49 -25.84
CA SER A 249 -3.45 7.59 -26.80
C SER A 249 -4.44 8.71 -26.43
N VAL A 250 -4.89 9.42 -27.47
CA VAL A 250 -5.77 10.58 -27.39
C VAL A 250 -6.92 10.45 -28.39
N ARG A 251 -8.09 10.94 -28.01
CA ARG A 251 -9.26 11.05 -28.89
C ARG A 251 -9.08 12.17 -29.90
N ALA A 252 -10.00 12.24 -30.87
CA ALA A 252 -10.03 13.29 -31.90
C ALA A 252 -10.14 14.72 -31.36
N ASP A 253 -10.65 14.91 -30.13
CA ASP A 253 -10.70 16.19 -29.42
C ASP A 253 -9.44 16.49 -28.58
N GLY A 254 -8.40 15.66 -28.69
CA GLY A 254 -7.17 15.78 -27.91
C GLY A 254 -7.28 15.35 -26.44
N THR A 255 -8.42 14.80 -26.00
CA THR A 255 -8.54 14.24 -24.65
C THR A 255 -7.88 12.88 -24.54
N HIS A 256 -7.14 12.66 -23.45
CA HIS A 256 -6.53 11.35 -23.16
C HIS A 256 -7.59 10.27 -22.99
N ASP A 257 -7.47 9.17 -23.73
CA ASP A 257 -8.17 7.93 -23.41
C ASP A 257 -7.33 7.01 -22.52
N TRP A 258 -6.02 7.27 -22.42
CA TRP A 258 -5.09 6.51 -21.58
C TRP A 258 -4.94 5.04 -22.00
N HIS A 259 -5.16 4.77 -23.28
CA HIS A 259 -4.67 3.55 -23.93
C HIS A 259 -3.22 3.72 -24.39
N TYR A 260 -2.55 2.59 -24.58
CA TYR A 260 -1.18 2.45 -25.04
C TYR A 260 -1.16 2.26 -26.56
N PRO A 261 -0.59 3.20 -27.34
CA PRO A 261 -0.42 3.03 -28.77
C PRO A 261 0.40 1.77 -29.12
N ALA A 262 0.20 1.23 -30.32
CA ALA A 262 0.82 -0.01 -30.77
C ALA A 262 2.36 0.09 -30.78
N GLU A 263 2.89 1.27 -31.10
CA GLU A 263 4.32 1.61 -31.09
C GLU A 263 4.91 1.68 -29.67
N GLU A 264 4.12 2.02 -28.66
CA GLU A 264 4.53 1.97 -27.25
C GLU A 264 4.59 0.52 -26.79
N ILE A 265 3.54 -0.28 -27.05
CA ILE A 265 3.52 -1.72 -26.74
C ILE A 265 4.65 -2.47 -27.48
N ALA A 266 4.95 -2.11 -28.73
CA ALA A 266 6.00 -2.74 -29.53
C ALA A 266 7.40 -2.66 -28.89
N LYS A 267 7.67 -1.69 -28.00
CA LYS A 267 8.95 -1.59 -27.27
C LYS A 267 9.25 -2.84 -26.44
N LEU A 268 8.21 -3.55 -25.95
CA LEU A 268 8.34 -4.81 -25.19
C LEU A 268 9.00 -5.94 -26.00
N ALA A 269 9.12 -5.80 -27.32
CA ALA A 269 9.82 -6.74 -28.18
C ALA A 269 11.36 -6.61 -28.12
N ASP A 270 11.93 -5.59 -27.44
CA ASP A 270 13.38 -5.51 -27.21
C ASP A 270 13.84 -6.67 -26.29
N PRO A 271 14.64 -7.65 -26.77
CA PRO A 271 15.08 -8.79 -25.97
C PRO A 271 16.03 -8.41 -24.82
N LYS A 272 16.47 -7.14 -24.74
CA LYS A 272 17.21 -6.60 -23.60
C LYS A 272 16.29 -6.34 -22.39
N ILE A 273 15.00 -6.10 -22.59
CA ILE A 273 14.03 -5.93 -21.49
C ILE A 273 13.86 -7.28 -20.79
N LYS A 274 14.13 -7.32 -19.47
CA LYS A 274 14.07 -8.55 -18.66
C LYS A 274 12.84 -8.67 -17.77
N LEU A 275 12.28 -7.51 -17.38
CA LEU A 275 11.06 -7.39 -16.60
C LEU A 275 10.15 -6.34 -17.26
N ALA A 276 8.86 -6.62 -17.34
CA ALA A 276 7.82 -5.62 -17.55
C ALA A 276 6.96 -5.53 -16.29
N VAL A 277 6.63 -4.32 -15.84
CA VAL A 277 5.74 -4.09 -14.68
C VAL A 277 4.56 -3.23 -15.12
N THR A 278 3.35 -3.70 -14.85
CA THR A 278 2.10 -2.98 -15.13
C THR A 278 1.18 -2.96 -13.91
N VAL A 279 0.29 -1.97 -13.88
CA VAL A 279 -0.87 -1.89 -12.99
C VAL A 279 -2.09 -1.91 -13.90
N ASN A 280 -2.99 -2.87 -13.73
CA ASN A 280 -4.08 -3.11 -14.68
C ASN A 280 -5.36 -3.54 -13.93
N PRO A 281 -6.42 -2.71 -13.86
CA PRO A 281 -6.55 -1.35 -14.38
C PRO A 281 -5.52 -0.37 -13.81
N SER A 282 -5.10 0.59 -14.63
CA SER A 282 -4.01 1.53 -14.34
C SER A 282 -4.30 2.51 -13.19
N ASN A 283 -3.23 3.09 -12.63
CA ASN A 283 -3.31 4.10 -11.57
C ASN A 283 -2.12 5.04 -11.75
N PRO A 284 -2.31 6.33 -12.10
CA PRO A 284 -3.54 7.12 -12.03
C PRO A 284 -4.73 6.88 -12.99
N PRO A 285 -4.60 6.44 -14.27
CA PRO A 285 -5.68 6.68 -15.24
C PRO A 285 -6.98 5.88 -15.04
N SER A 286 -6.93 4.79 -14.28
CA SER A 286 -8.08 3.93 -13.96
C SER A 286 -8.72 3.27 -15.19
N VAL A 287 -7.89 2.76 -16.11
CA VAL A 287 -8.30 2.04 -17.33
C VAL A 287 -7.60 0.68 -17.42
N ALA A 288 -8.35 -0.38 -17.73
CA ALA A 288 -7.81 -1.69 -18.06
C ALA A 288 -7.35 -1.75 -19.52
N PHE A 289 -6.47 -2.71 -19.84
CA PHE A 289 -6.16 -3.00 -21.24
C PHE A 289 -7.44 -3.37 -22.02
N ASN A 290 -7.62 -2.76 -23.18
CA ASN A 290 -8.63 -3.13 -24.16
C ASN A 290 -8.21 -4.42 -24.92
N PRO A 291 -9.13 -5.06 -25.68
CA PRO A 291 -8.82 -6.32 -26.35
C PRO A 291 -7.68 -6.27 -27.36
N LEU A 292 -7.44 -5.12 -28.01
CA LEU A 292 -6.35 -4.94 -28.98
C LEU A 292 -4.99 -4.88 -28.27
N GLU A 293 -4.88 -4.05 -27.23
CA GLU A 293 -3.68 -3.92 -26.40
C GLU A 293 -3.31 -5.27 -25.77
N MET A 294 -4.30 -5.94 -25.16
CA MET A 294 -4.14 -7.26 -24.57
C MET A 294 -3.60 -8.26 -25.60
N SER A 295 -4.20 -8.31 -26.80
CA SER A 295 -3.73 -9.18 -27.88
C SER A 295 -2.29 -8.88 -28.30
N GLN A 296 -1.92 -7.60 -28.43
CA GLN A 296 -0.56 -7.18 -28.79
C GLN A 296 0.48 -7.59 -27.73
N ILE A 297 0.21 -7.28 -26.46
CA ILE A 297 1.07 -7.63 -25.32
C ILE A 297 1.28 -9.16 -25.25
N VAL A 298 0.18 -9.93 -25.34
CA VAL A 298 0.19 -11.39 -25.31
C VAL A 298 0.99 -11.98 -26.48
N ASN A 299 0.84 -11.41 -27.68
CA ASN A 299 1.57 -11.86 -28.87
C ASN A 299 3.09 -11.55 -28.79
N ILE A 300 3.49 -10.48 -28.11
CA ILE A 300 4.91 -10.17 -27.86
C ILE A 300 5.48 -11.12 -26.81
N ILE A 301 4.80 -11.31 -25.67
CA ILE A 301 5.28 -12.19 -24.59
C ILE A 301 5.40 -13.65 -25.08
N LYS A 302 4.45 -14.14 -25.89
CA LYS A 302 4.54 -15.48 -26.51
C LYS A 302 5.75 -15.65 -27.44
N LYS A 303 6.30 -14.56 -27.99
CA LYS A 303 7.52 -14.56 -28.82
C LYS A 303 8.80 -14.30 -28.01
N ASN A 304 8.69 -13.72 -26.81
CA ASN A 304 9.79 -13.44 -25.89
C ASN A 304 9.60 -14.24 -24.58
N PRO A 305 9.85 -15.57 -24.59
CA PRO A 305 9.58 -16.44 -23.44
C PRO A 305 10.44 -16.13 -22.22
N ASP A 306 11.51 -15.35 -22.35
CA ASP A 306 12.38 -14.93 -21.25
C ASP A 306 11.87 -13.68 -20.50
N LEU A 307 10.94 -12.92 -21.06
CA LEU A 307 10.40 -11.71 -20.43
C LEU A 307 9.56 -12.09 -19.21
N ILE A 308 9.97 -11.59 -18.03
CA ILE A 308 9.16 -11.69 -16.82
C ILE A 308 8.14 -10.56 -16.86
N LEU A 309 6.88 -10.86 -16.59
CA LEU A 309 5.82 -9.87 -16.41
C LEU A 309 5.38 -9.85 -14.94
N VAL A 310 5.27 -8.66 -14.37
CA VAL A 310 4.58 -8.41 -13.10
C VAL A 310 3.34 -7.57 -13.38
N THR A 311 2.17 -8.02 -12.93
CA THR A 311 0.89 -7.31 -13.08
C THR A 311 0.27 -7.08 -11.70
N ASP A 312 0.01 -5.82 -11.33
CA ASP A 312 -0.75 -5.45 -10.12
C ASP A 312 -2.20 -5.17 -10.51
N ASP A 313 -3.08 -6.11 -10.15
CA ASP A 313 -4.46 -6.15 -10.62
C ASP A 313 -5.46 -5.77 -9.50
N VAL A 314 -4.97 -5.01 -8.51
CA VAL A 314 -5.74 -4.50 -7.35
C VAL A 314 -7.04 -3.76 -7.70
N TYR A 315 -7.19 -3.25 -8.93
CA TYR A 315 -8.41 -2.58 -9.41
C TYR A 315 -9.31 -3.45 -10.30
N GLY A 316 -8.97 -4.72 -10.55
CA GLY A 316 -9.68 -5.58 -11.52
C GLY A 316 -11.18 -5.73 -11.25
N THR A 317 -11.59 -5.76 -9.98
CA THR A 317 -13.01 -5.88 -9.60
C THR A 317 -13.87 -4.66 -9.96
N PHE A 318 -13.27 -3.52 -10.34
CA PHE A 318 -13.99 -2.31 -10.74
C PHE A 318 -14.31 -2.28 -12.25
N VAL A 319 -13.89 -3.30 -13.02
CA VAL A 319 -14.14 -3.41 -14.46
C VAL A 319 -15.03 -4.65 -14.74
N PRO A 320 -16.11 -4.53 -15.54
CA PRO A 320 -16.91 -5.69 -15.94
C PRO A 320 -16.07 -6.70 -16.73
N ASN A 321 -16.21 -7.99 -16.43
CA ASN A 321 -15.51 -9.09 -17.13
C ASN A 321 -13.98 -8.90 -17.21
N PHE A 322 -13.38 -8.31 -16.17
CA PHE A 322 -11.94 -8.05 -16.13
C PHE A 322 -11.13 -9.33 -16.31
N ARG A 323 -10.12 -9.27 -17.17
CA ARG A 323 -9.24 -10.38 -17.47
C ARG A 323 -7.77 -9.95 -17.43
N SER A 324 -7.05 -10.57 -16.51
CA SER A 324 -5.65 -10.34 -16.20
C SER A 324 -4.70 -10.96 -17.22
N LEU A 325 -3.50 -10.38 -17.35
CA LEU A 325 -2.38 -11.01 -18.04
C LEU A 325 -1.92 -12.32 -17.36
N MET A 326 -2.27 -12.56 -16.09
CA MET A 326 -2.06 -13.87 -15.44
C MET A 326 -2.85 -14.98 -16.16
N ALA A 327 -4.02 -14.67 -16.72
CA ALA A 327 -4.87 -15.64 -17.38
C ALA A 327 -4.48 -15.89 -18.85
N GLU A 328 -3.82 -14.91 -19.49
CA GLU A 328 -3.44 -14.94 -20.90
C GLU A 328 -2.02 -15.48 -21.17
N VAL A 329 -1.07 -15.15 -20.30
CA VAL A 329 0.34 -15.57 -20.40
C VAL A 329 0.88 -16.09 -19.05
N PRO A 330 0.19 -17.05 -18.39
CA PRO A 330 0.48 -17.49 -17.01
C PRO A 330 1.93 -17.90 -16.76
N ALA A 331 2.58 -18.54 -17.74
CA ALA A 331 3.96 -18.99 -17.58
C ALA A 331 4.98 -17.85 -17.42
N ASN A 332 4.67 -16.64 -17.88
CA ASN A 332 5.55 -15.47 -17.82
C ASN A 332 5.15 -14.49 -16.71
N THR A 333 3.99 -14.67 -16.08
CA THR A 333 3.36 -13.68 -15.20
C THR A 333 3.52 -14.02 -13.73
N ILE A 334 3.96 -13.04 -12.95
CA ILE A 334 3.81 -12.94 -11.51
C ILE A 334 2.66 -11.97 -11.27
N CYS A 335 1.53 -12.45 -10.76
CA CYS A 335 0.39 -11.59 -10.45
C CYS A 335 0.47 -11.12 -9.00
N VAL A 336 0.23 -9.83 -8.78
CA VAL A 336 0.03 -9.21 -7.47
C VAL A 336 -1.42 -8.82 -7.36
N TYR A 337 -2.11 -9.32 -6.33
CA TYR A 337 -3.46 -8.89 -6.00
C TYR A 337 -3.52 -8.36 -4.57
N SER A 338 -4.31 -7.31 -4.34
CA SER A 338 -4.61 -6.83 -2.99
C SER A 338 -6.10 -6.59 -2.78
N PHE A 339 -6.60 -7.12 -1.67
CA PHE A 339 -7.98 -6.93 -1.23
C PHE A 339 -8.27 -5.48 -0.79
N SER A 340 -7.21 -4.67 -0.58
CA SER A 340 -7.22 -3.34 0.03
C SER A 340 -8.29 -2.39 -0.50
N LYS A 341 -8.54 -2.40 -1.82
CA LYS A 341 -9.35 -1.39 -2.52
C LYS A 341 -10.81 -1.82 -2.66
N ASN A 342 -11.05 -3.05 -3.12
CA ASN A 342 -12.38 -3.60 -3.27
C ASN A 342 -13.14 -3.63 -1.92
N PHE A 343 -12.54 -4.23 -0.89
CA PHE A 343 -13.20 -4.54 0.39
C PHE A 343 -13.06 -3.45 1.48
N GLY A 344 -12.47 -2.30 1.15
CA GLY A 344 -12.18 -1.23 2.11
C GLY A 344 -11.23 -1.66 3.25
N CYS A 345 -10.27 -2.55 2.96
CA CYS A 345 -9.44 -3.20 3.98
C CYS A 345 -7.95 -2.79 3.94
N THR A 346 -7.65 -1.56 3.50
CA THR A 346 -6.28 -1.02 3.42
C THR A 346 -5.44 -1.22 4.69
N GLY A 347 -6.04 -1.08 5.88
CA GLY A 347 -5.41 -1.29 7.18
C GLY A 347 -5.16 -2.76 7.56
N TRP A 348 -5.89 -3.71 6.97
CA TRP A 348 -5.70 -5.15 7.20
C TRP A 348 -4.46 -5.71 6.50
N ARG A 349 -3.86 -4.97 5.56
CA ARG A 349 -2.65 -5.36 4.82
C ARG A 349 -2.77 -6.72 4.12
N LEU A 350 -3.85 -6.93 3.35
CA LEU A 350 -4.10 -8.21 2.69
C LEU A 350 -3.72 -8.17 1.20
N GLY A 351 -2.88 -9.11 0.78
CA GLY A 351 -2.57 -9.36 -0.63
C GLY A 351 -1.99 -10.75 -0.84
N VAL A 352 -1.87 -11.13 -2.10
CA VAL A 352 -1.26 -12.37 -2.54
C VAL A 352 -0.37 -12.13 -3.75
N ILE A 353 0.73 -12.88 -3.81
CA ILE A 353 1.48 -13.13 -5.05
C ILE A 353 0.95 -14.45 -5.62
N ALA A 354 0.59 -14.49 -6.90
CA ALA A 354 0.18 -15.70 -7.61
C ALA A 354 1.16 -15.99 -8.76
N ILE A 355 1.70 -17.20 -8.80
CA ILE A 355 2.62 -17.68 -9.85
C ILE A 355 2.10 -19.02 -10.37
N HIS A 356 2.09 -19.20 -11.69
CA HIS A 356 1.66 -20.47 -12.29
C HIS A 356 2.64 -21.60 -11.95
N GLU A 357 2.12 -22.81 -11.70
CA GLU A 357 2.98 -23.95 -11.32
C GLU A 357 4.03 -24.29 -12.40
N ASP A 358 3.65 -24.16 -13.68
CA ASP A 358 4.53 -24.24 -14.84
C ASP A 358 4.94 -22.83 -15.31
N ASN A 359 5.88 -22.18 -14.60
CA ASN A 359 6.38 -20.85 -14.97
C ASN A 359 7.81 -20.88 -15.56
N ARG A 360 8.13 -19.84 -16.34
CA ARG A 360 9.44 -19.67 -17.02
C ARG A 360 10.55 -19.29 -16.05
N MET A 361 10.24 -18.66 -14.93
CA MET A 361 11.24 -18.22 -13.96
C MET A 361 11.90 -19.41 -13.27
N ASP A 362 11.13 -20.43 -12.87
CA ASP A 362 11.65 -21.68 -12.31
C ASP A 362 12.50 -22.45 -13.33
N GLN A 363 12.03 -22.53 -14.59
CA GLN A 363 12.81 -23.10 -15.70
C GLN A 363 14.14 -22.36 -15.90
N ARG A 364 14.15 -21.03 -15.80
CA ARG A 364 15.38 -20.21 -15.89
C ARG A 364 16.31 -20.43 -14.69
N ILE A 365 15.78 -20.53 -13.47
CA ILE A 365 16.54 -20.78 -12.24
C ILE A 365 17.23 -22.16 -12.29
N ALA A 366 16.49 -23.21 -12.68
CA ALA A 366 17.03 -24.57 -12.80
C ALA A 366 18.18 -24.66 -13.81
N ASN A 367 18.15 -23.83 -14.86
CA ASN A 367 19.17 -23.76 -15.91
C ASN A 367 20.28 -22.72 -15.65
N LEU A 368 20.40 -22.16 -14.44
CA LEU A 368 21.43 -21.18 -14.13
C LEU A 368 22.86 -21.77 -14.23
N PRO A 369 23.86 -20.99 -14.69
CA PRO A 369 25.25 -21.43 -14.77
C PRO A 369 25.79 -21.94 -13.42
N GLY A 370 26.71 -22.91 -13.46
CA GLY A 370 27.20 -23.61 -12.27
C GLY A 370 27.70 -22.72 -11.12
N LYS A 371 28.24 -21.52 -11.42
CA LYS A 371 28.63 -20.51 -10.42
C LYS A 371 27.41 -19.96 -9.65
N GLU A 372 26.37 -19.54 -10.38
CA GLU A 372 25.13 -19.04 -9.77
C GLU A 372 24.38 -20.17 -9.05
N ARG A 373 24.30 -21.36 -9.64
CA ARG A 373 23.72 -22.53 -8.97
C ARG A 373 24.42 -22.83 -7.65
N LYS A 374 25.76 -22.76 -7.59
CA LYS A 374 26.52 -22.93 -6.34
C LYS A 374 26.23 -21.82 -5.32
N ARG A 375 26.07 -20.56 -5.75
CA ARG A 375 25.67 -19.44 -4.88
C ARG A 375 24.27 -19.63 -4.29
N LEU A 376 23.30 -20.04 -5.10
CA LEU A 376 21.93 -20.30 -4.64
C LEU A 376 21.86 -21.55 -3.74
N HIS A 377 22.66 -22.58 -4.02
CA HIS A 377 22.80 -23.74 -3.15
C HIS A 377 23.39 -23.37 -1.78
N GLN A 378 24.36 -22.44 -1.73
CA GLN A 378 24.85 -21.87 -0.46
C GLN A 378 23.78 -21.01 0.26
N ARG A 379 22.94 -20.27 -0.48
CA ARG A 379 21.86 -19.44 0.11
C ARG A 379 20.77 -20.30 0.74
N TYR A 380 20.18 -21.24 -0.01
CA TYR A 380 18.99 -21.99 0.43
C TYR A 380 19.29 -23.40 0.96
N GLY A 381 20.56 -23.84 1.00
CA GLY A 381 20.95 -25.18 1.47
C GLY A 381 20.62 -25.49 2.94
N ALA A 382 20.27 -24.46 3.74
CA ALA A 382 19.74 -24.62 5.09
C ALA A 382 18.24 -25.03 5.11
N LEU A 383 17.51 -24.85 4.01
CA LEU A 383 16.09 -25.17 3.87
C LEU A 383 15.84 -26.52 3.19
N THR A 384 16.70 -26.90 2.23
CA THR A 384 16.55 -28.13 1.45
C THR A 384 17.90 -28.64 0.93
N LEU A 385 18.01 -29.95 0.74
CA LEU A 385 19.16 -30.61 0.11
C LEU A 385 19.20 -30.41 -1.42
N GLU A 386 18.06 -30.03 -2.03
CA GLU A 386 17.94 -29.78 -3.47
C GLU A 386 17.47 -28.32 -3.77
N PRO A 387 18.25 -27.28 -3.42
CA PRO A 387 17.93 -25.86 -3.67
C PRO A 387 17.55 -25.53 -5.11
N GLU A 388 18.02 -26.28 -6.11
CA GLU A 388 17.65 -26.14 -7.51
C GLU A 388 16.19 -26.52 -7.83
N LYS A 389 15.53 -27.31 -6.97
CA LYS A 389 14.10 -27.66 -7.09
C LYS A 389 13.16 -26.72 -6.33
N LEU A 390 13.70 -25.84 -5.47
CA LEU A 390 12.90 -24.88 -4.71
C LEU A 390 12.27 -23.85 -5.67
N LYS A 391 10.93 -23.81 -5.76
CA LYS A 391 10.20 -22.88 -6.65
C LYS A 391 10.45 -21.42 -6.26
N LEU A 392 10.38 -20.52 -7.23
CA LEU A 392 10.51 -19.08 -7.05
C LEU A 392 9.54 -18.55 -5.99
N ILE A 393 8.31 -19.05 -5.95
CA ILE A 393 7.31 -18.59 -4.98
C ILE A 393 7.70 -18.97 -3.55
N ASP A 394 8.27 -20.15 -3.32
CA ASP A 394 8.76 -20.57 -2.00
C ASP A 394 10.07 -19.84 -1.65
N ARG A 395 10.88 -19.45 -2.65
CA ARG A 395 12.01 -18.54 -2.44
C ARG A 395 11.57 -17.14 -2.03
N MET A 396 10.45 -16.62 -2.52
CA MET A 396 9.89 -15.35 -2.05
C MET A 396 9.53 -15.42 -0.56
N VAL A 397 9.00 -16.56 -0.09
CA VAL A 397 8.73 -16.79 1.34
C VAL A 397 10.04 -16.75 2.13
N ALA A 398 11.04 -17.53 1.72
CA ALA A 398 12.35 -17.57 2.35
C ALA A 398 13.02 -16.18 2.37
N ASP A 399 13.13 -15.53 1.21
CA ASP A 399 13.79 -14.24 1.04
C ASP A 399 13.06 -13.11 1.78
N SER A 400 11.73 -13.21 1.98
CA SER A 400 10.95 -12.24 2.78
C SER A 400 11.36 -12.17 4.26
N ARG A 401 12.12 -13.15 4.75
CA ARG A 401 12.64 -13.25 6.13
C ARG A 401 14.10 -13.74 6.16
N ASP A 402 14.93 -13.22 5.25
CA ASP A 402 16.38 -13.46 5.19
C ASP A 402 16.81 -14.95 5.13
N VAL A 403 15.94 -15.82 4.60
CA VAL A 403 16.06 -17.28 4.46
C VAL A 403 16.09 -18.05 5.78
N ALA A 404 16.92 -17.64 6.74
CA ALA A 404 17.10 -18.34 8.02
C ALA A 404 15.82 -18.43 8.87
N LEU A 405 14.90 -17.46 8.71
CA LEU A 405 13.64 -17.40 9.45
C LEU A 405 12.44 -17.93 8.63
N ASN A 406 12.66 -18.67 7.54
CA ASN A 406 11.59 -19.21 6.68
C ASN A 406 10.48 -19.92 7.47
N HIS A 407 10.85 -20.76 8.44
CA HIS A 407 9.95 -21.57 9.29
C HIS A 407 9.11 -20.76 10.30
N THR A 408 9.22 -19.43 10.28
CA THR A 408 8.36 -18.47 11.02
C THR A 408 7.97 -17.29 10.11
N ALA A 409 7.99 -17.49 8.79
CA ALA A 409 7.57 -16.53 7.80
C ALA A 409 6.03 -16.57 7.60
N GLY A 410 5.57 -15.99 6.48
CA GLY A 410 4.16 -15.93 6.14
C GLY A 410 3.40 -14.75 6.73
N LEU A 411 2.21 -14.52 6.17
CA LEU A 411 1.24 -13.56 6.69
C LEU A 411 0.57 -14.14 7.95
N SER A 412 0.25 -13.29 8.94
CA SER A 412 -0.34 -13.78 10.20
C SER A 412 -1.64 -14.54 9.98
N LEU A 413 -1.87 -15.56 10.82
CA LEU A 413 -3.02 -16.45 10.72
C LEU A 413 -4.38 -15.69 10.70
N PRO A 414 -4.64 -14.68 11.57
CA PRO A 414 -5.93 -13.97 11.53
C PRO A 414 -6.11 -13.12 10.26
N GLN A 415 -5.03 -12.62 9.66
CA GLN A 415 -5.09 -11.94 8.37
C GLN A 415 -5.45 -12.90 7.24
N GLN A 416 -4.95 -14.14 7.25
CA GLN A 416 -5.34 -15.16 6.29
C GLN A 416 -6.82 -15.56 6.44
N VAL A 417 -7.33 -15.70 7.68
CA VAL A 417 -8.77 -15.93 7.92
C VAL A 417 -9.63 -14.77 7.40
N GLN A 418 -9.27 -13.52 7.67
CA GLN A 418 -10.03 -12.38 7.15
C GLN A 418 -9.95 -12.29 5.61
N MET A 419 -8.84 -12.71 4.99
CA MET A 419 -8.70 -12.82 3.53
C MET A 419 -9.65 -13.87 2.95
N VAL A 420 -9.77 -15.04 3.60
CA VAL A 420 -10.75 -16.09 3.26
C VAL A 420 -12.18 -15.57 3.32
N MET A 421 -12.55 -14.82 4.38
CA MET A 421 -13.90 -14.24 4.47
C MET A 421 -14.20 -13.26 3.33
N PHE A 422 -13.23 -12.43 2.93
CA PHE A 422 -13.41 -11.53 1.76
C PHE A 422 -13.48 -12.27 0.43
N ALA A 423 -12.67 -13.32 0.24
CA ALA A 423 -12.74 -14.16 -0.94
C ALA A 423 -14.13 -14.84 -1.05
N LEU A 424 -14.63 -15.39 0.06
CA LEU A 424 -15.92 -16.06 0.11
C LEU A 424 -17.11 -15.11 -0.06
N SER A 425 -17.01 -13.83 0.34
CA SER A 425 -18.10 -12.87 0.09
C SER A 425 -18.35 -12.60 -1.39
N HIS A 426 -17.33 -12.74 -2.24
CA HIS A 426 -17.50 -12.72 -3.69
C HIS A 426 -17.85 -14.08 -4.31
N LEU A 427 -17.41 -15.19 -3.72
CA LEU A 427 -17.69 -16.54 -4.24
C LEU A 427 -19.12 -17.01 -3.91
N LEU A 428 -19.73 -16.49 -2.84
CA LEU A 428 -21.11 -16.76 -2.43
C LEU A 428 -22.12 -15.76 -3.01
N ASP A 429 -21.71 -14.52 -3.32
CA ASP A 429 -22.53 -13.52 -4.02
C ASP A 429 -22.63 -13.84 -5.53
N LEU A 430 -23.49 -14.81 -5.87
CA LEU A 430 -23.72 -15.26 -7.25
C LEU A 430 -24.33 -14.19 -8.18
N LYS A 431 -24.65 -13.00 -7.67
CA LYS A 431 -25.21 -11.86 -8.43
C LYS A 431 -24.23 -10.70 -8.57
N ASP A 432 -23.01 -10.83 -8.05
CA ASP A 432 -22.02 -9.75 -7.99
C ASP A 432 -22.58 -8.46 -7.36
N SER A 433 -23.51 -8.59 -6.42
CA SER A 433 -24.21 -7.50 -5.74
C SER A 433 -23.24 -6.49 -5.12
N TYR A 434 -22.22 -6.97 -4.39
CA TYR A 434 -21.20 -6.11 -3.77
C TYR A 434 -20.35 -5.37 -4.82
N LYS A 435 -19.98 -6.06 -5.90
CA LYS A 435 -19.20 -5.53 -7.01
C LYS A 435 -19.96 -4.45 -7.77
N HIS A 436 -21.24 -4.69 -8.08
CA HIS A 436 -22.12 -3.69 -8.68
C HIS A 436 -22.30 -2.46 -7.78
N LEU A 437 -22.41 -2.63 -6.46
CA LEU A 437 -22.49 -1.51 -5.52
C LEU A 437 -21.20 -0.67 -5.49
N THR A 438 -20.02 -1.29 -5.42
CA THR A 438 -18.74 -0.55 -5.37
C THR A 438 -18.45 0.17 -6.69
N MET A 439 -18.78 -0.44 -7.83
CA MET A 439 -18.73 0.19 -9.15
C MET A 439 -19.71 1.36 -9.26
N LYS A 440 -20.95 1.20 -8.79
CA LYS A 440 -21.94 2.29 -8.77
C LYS A 440 -21.48 3.48 -7.92
N ILE A 441 -20.90 3.24 -6.74
CA ILE A 441 -20.37 4.30 -5.87
C ILE A 441 -19.37 5.19 -6.60
N VAL A 442 -18.42 4.61 -7.35
CA VAL A 442 -17.43 5.42 -8.10
C VAL A 442 -18.04 6.10 -9.33
N GLN A 443 -19.04 5.49 -9.99
CA GLN A 443 -19.77 6.09 -11.10
C GLN A 443 -20.62 7.30 -10.66
N ASP A 444 -21.37 7.19 -9.57
CA ASP A 444 -22.18 8.30 -9.03
C ASP A 444 -21.29 9.49 -8.62
N ARG A 445 -20.12 9.21 -8.04
CA ARG A 445 -19.10 10.21 -7.67
C ARG A 445 -18.42 10.85 -8.87
N ARG A 446 -18.17 10.08 -9.94
CA ARG A 446 -17.73 10.61 -11.25
C ARG A 446 -18.77 11.59 -11.78
N ASP A 447 -20.04 11.21 -11.78
CA ASP A 447 -21.11 12.06 -12.33
C ASP A 447 -21.35 13.30 -11.47
N ALA A 448 -21.13 13.23 -10.16
CA ALA A 448 -21.04 14.40 -9.29
C ALA A 448 -19.85 15.32 -9.64
N LEU A 449 -18.64 14.77 -9.83
CA LEU A 449 -17.46 15.54 -10.24
C LEU A 449 -17.69 16.28 -11.56
N TRP A 450 -18.23 15.59 -12.57
CA TRP A 450 -18.51 16.19 -13.87
C TRP A 450 -19.63 17.23 -13.85
N ARG A 451 -20.70 17.02 -13.06
CA ARG A 451 -21.70 18.07 -12.77
C ARG A 451 -21.05 19.32 -12.16
N GLY A 452 -20.05 19.15 -11.30
CA GLY A 452 -19.28 20.26 -10.72
C GLY A 452 -18.36 20.96 -11.73
N LEU A 453 -17.71 20.19 -12.62
CA LEU A 453 -16.82 20.73 -13.66
C LEU A 453 -17.55 21.47 -14.80
N GLY A 454 -18.83 21.17 -15.03
CA GLY A 454 -19.63 21.84 -16.07
C GLY A 454 -19.17 21.52 -17.51
N ILE A 455 -18.43 20.42 -17.70
CA ILE A 455 -17.96 19.93 -19.00
C ILE A 455 -18.66 18.61 -19.36
N PRO A 456 -18.73 18.20 -20.64
CA PRO A 456 -19.26 16.90 -21.03
C PRO A 456 -18.46 15.74 -20.40
N LEU A 457 -19.17 14.65 -20.08
CA LEU A 457 -18.53 13.37 -19.76
C LEU A 457 -17.84 12.84 -21.03
N PRO A 458 -16.59 12.29 -20.95
CA PRO A 458 -15.98 11.64 -22.11
C PRO A 458 -16.83 10.45 -22.58
N PRO A 459 -16.67 10.02 -23.85
CA PRO A 459 -17.35 8.84 -24.39
C PRO A 459 -17.20 7.60 -23.50
N GLU A 460 -18.25 6.76 -23.46
CA GLU A 460 -18.24 5.54 -22.67
C GLU A 460 -17.10 4.61 -23.09
N ASP A 461 -16.37 4.13 -22.09
CA ASP A 461 -15.27 3.20 -22.22
C ASP A 461 -15.42 2.14 -21.13
N LYS A 462 -15.69 0.90 -21.57
CA LYS A 462 -16.01 -0.23 -20.69
C LYS A 462 -14.82 -0.72 -19.88
N GLN A 463 -13.60 -0.31 -20.24
CA GLN A 463 -12.38 -0.66 -19.52
C GLN A 463 -12.09 0.29 -18.34
N ARG A 464 -12.87 1.36 -18.15
CA ARG A 464 -12.68 2.30 -17.04
C ARG A 464 -13.17 1.75 -15.71
N ALA A 465 -12.23 1.58 -14.79
CA ALA A 465 -12.47 1.25 -13.39
C ALA A 465 -13.06 2.43 -12.59
N TRP A 466 -12.80 3.68 -13.03
CA TRP A 466 -13.24 4.91 -12.36
C TRP A 466 -12.85 5.05 -10.88
N TYR A 467 -11.91 4.24 -10.37
CA TYR A 467 -11.43 4.37 -8.99
C TYR A 467 -10.69 5.72 -8.79
N TYR A 468 -9.99 6.15 -9.83
CA TYR A 468 -9.42 7.48 -9.98
C TYR A 468 -9.93 8.14 -11.25
N VAL A 469 -9.71 9.45 -11.33
CA VAL A 469 -9.80 10.26 -12.54
C VAL A 469 -8.49 11.03 -12.68
N GLU A 470 -7.96 11.08 -13.89
CA GLU A 470 -6.83 11.94 -14.25
C GLU A 470 -7.28 13.00 -15.26
N LEU A 471 -7.18 14.26 -14.87
CA LEU A 471 -7.62 15.42 -15.65
C LEU A 471 -6.41 16.27 -16.04
N ASP A 472 -6.15 16.42 -17.33
CA ASP A 472 -5.07 17.29 -17.84
C ASP A 472 -5.59 18.73 -18.02
N PHE A 473 -5.11 19.64 -17.18
CA PHE A 473 -5.49 21.06 -17.25
C PHE A 473 -5.13 21.70 -18.59
N MET A 474 -4.03 21.26 -19.23
CA MET A 474 -3.56 21.83 -20.49
C MET A 474 -4.38 21.37 -21.70
N VAL A 475 -4.99 20.18 -21.63
CA VAL A 475 -6.01 19.75 -22.61
C VAL A 475 -7.24 20.65 -22.52
N TRP A 476 -7.78 20.86 -21.32
CA TRP A 476 -8.90 21.78 -21.12
C TRP A 476 -8.57 23.22 -21.56
N ALA A 477 -7.39 23.72 -21.20
CA ALA A 477 -6.92 25.06 -21.56
C ALA A 477 -6.81 25.24 -23.08
N ARG A 478 -6.27 24.25 -23.80
CA ARG A 478 -6.20 24.27 -25.27
C ARG A 478 -7.59 24.26 -25.89
N ASN A 479 -8.45 23.32 -25.47
CA ASN A 479 -9.77 23.14 -26.09
C ASN A 479 -10.71 24.32 -25.82
N SER A 480 -10.51 25.05 -24.72
CA SER A 480 -11.33 26.20 -24.34
C SER A 480 -10.79 27.55 -24.83
N TYR A 481 -9.46 27.73 -24.93
CA TYR A 481 -8.84 29.04 -25.20
C TYR A 481 -7.67 29.04 -26.21
N GLY A 482 -7.29 27.87 -26.73
CA GLY A 482 -6.22 27.71 -27.74
C GLY A 482 -4.79 27.84 -27.19
N ASP A 483 -3.80 27.52 -28.03
CA ASP A 483 -2.40 27.42 -27.59
C ASP A 483 -1.80 28.72 -27.04
N LYS A 484 -2.33 29.90 -27.40
CA LYS A 484 -1.91 31.19 -26.81
C LYS A 484 -2.13 31.27 -25.30
N PHE A 485 -3.17 30.61 -24.79
CA PHE A 485 -3.40 30.51 -23.35
C PHE A 485 -2.48 29.44 -22.72
N CYS A 486 -2.27 28.31 -23.41
CA CYS A 486 -1.31 27.29 -22.98
C CYS A 486 0.12 27.84 -22.83
N ASP A 487 0.58 28.66 -23.78
CA ASP A 487 1.89 29.30 -23.71
C ASP A 487 1.99 30.34 -22.59
N TYR A 488 0.89 31.06 -22.33
CA TYR A 488 0.79 31.90 -21.14
C TYR A 488 0.91 31.09 -19.85
N MET A 489 0.21 29.95 -19.74
CA MET A 489 0.28 29.08 -18.56
C MET A 489 1.72 28.60 -18.30
N ARG A 490 2.37 27.96 -19.29
CA ARG A 490 3.77 27.49 -19.20
C ARG A 490 4.76 28.61 -18.85
N LYS A 491 4.53 29.82 -19.36
CA LYS A 491 5.41 30.96 -19.13
C LYS A 491 5.28 31.55 -17.73
N ASN A 492 4.09 31.53 -17.13
CA ASN A 492 3.79 32.29 -15.90
C ASN A 492 3.68 31.44 -14.64
N TYR A 493 3.33 30.16 -14.73
CA TYR A 493 3.09 29.27 -13.58
C TYR A 493 3.89 27.97 -13.71
N GLU A 494 4.14 27.30 -12.59
CA GLU A 494 4.58 25.90 -12.60
C GLU A 494 3.36 24.96 -12.63
N PRO A 495 3.46 23.74 -13.21
CA PRO A 495 2.36 22.79 -13.27
C PRO A 495 1.63 22.55 -11.94
N VAL A 496 2.37 22.45 -10.82
CA VAL A 496 1.77 22.22 -9.51
C VAL A 496 1.01 23.44 -8.94
N ASP A 497 1.12 24.65 -9.50
CA ASP A 497 0.44 25.86 -9.01
C ASP A 497 -1.07 25.65 -8.88
N PHE A 498 -1.69 24.87 -9.77
CA PHE A 498 -3.11 24.51 -9.71
C PHE A 498 -3.49 23.80 -8.41
N LEU A 499 -2.63 22.90 -7.91
CA LEU A 499 -2.84 22.16 -6.68
C LEU A 499 -2.66 23.06 -5.44
N PHE A 500 -1.65 23.94 -5.46
CA PHE A 500 -1.45 24.96 -4.42
C PHE A 500 -2.63 25.93 -4.38
N ARG A 501 -3.13 26.36 -5.54
CA ARG A 501 -4.30 27.23 -5.67
C ARG A 501 -5.56 26.59 -5.10
N LEU A 502 -5.82 25.32 -5.41
CA LEU A 502 -6.92 24.57 -4.79
C LEU A 502 -6.76 24.46 -3.26
N ALA A 503 -5.59 24.05 -2.78
CA ALA A 503 -5.36 23.89 -1.35
C ALA A 503 -5.52 25.23 -0.59
N GLU A 504 -4.89 26.29 -1.07
CA GLU A 504 -4.90 27.62 -0.44
C GLU A 504 -6.22 28.39 -0.63
N LYS A 505 -7.00 28.16 -1.71
CA LYS A 505 -8.20 28.97 -2.03
C LYS A 505 -9.52 28.26 -1.95
N SER A 506 -9.59 26.94 -2.09
CA SER A 506 -10.81 26.16 -1.93
C SER A 506 -10.74 25.11 -0.80
N GLY A 507 -9.56 24.88 -0.23
CA GLY A 507 -9.36 23.83 0.79
C GLY A 507 -9.44 22.42 0.20
N VAL A 508 -9.35 22.31 -1.14
CA VAL A 508 -9.38 21.06 -1.88
C VAL A 508 -7.96 20.55 -2.04
N VAL A 509 -7.71 19.30 -1.65
CA VAL A 509 -6.41 18.64 -1.84
C VAL A 509 -6.59 17.50 -2.83
N LEU A 510 -6.00 17.67 -4.02
CA LEU A 510 -5.86 16.65 -5.05
C LEU A 510 -4.38 16.19 -5.10
N MET A 511 -4.02 15.39 -6.09
CA MET A 511 -2.62 15.01 -6.31
C MET A 511 -2.12 15.41 -7.70
N ASP A 512 -0.83 15.69 -7.77
CA ASP A 512 -0.08 15.80 -9.01
C ASP A 512 -0.08 14.45 -9.73
N GLY A 513 -0.50 14.43 -10.99
CA GLY A 513 -0.40 13.27 -11.88
C GLY A 513 0.96 13.19 -12.61
N GLY A 514 1.67 14.31 -12.75
CA GLY A 514 3.00 14.38 -13.35
C GLY A 514 4.00 13.46 -12.63
N GLY A 515 4.05 13.49 -11.30
CA GLY A 515 4.88 12.61 -10.48
C GLY A 515 4.43 11.13 -10.43
N PHE A 516 3.41 10.71 -11.19
CA PHE A 516 3.14 9.30 -11.51
C PHE A 516 3.73 8.90 -12.88
N GLY A 517 4.48 9.78 -13.55
CA GLY A 517 4.91 9.63 -14.94
C GLY A 517 3.84 10.11 -15.94
N GLY A 518 2.88 10.92 -15.50
CA GLY A 518 1.82 11.48 -16.35
C GLY A 518 2.24 12.81 -17.01
N PRO A 519 1.33 13.43 -17.80
CA PRO A 519 1.53 14.80 -18.28
C PRO A 519 1.77 15.75 -17.11
N PRO A 520 2.71 16.72 -17.19
CA PRO A 520 3.08 17.54 -16.03
C PRO A 520 1.91 18.33 -15.39
N TRP A 521 0.88 18.64 -16.17
CA TRP A 521 -0.31 19.40 -15.74
C TRP A 521 -1.53 18.50 -15.46
N SER A 522 -1.32 17.18 -15.35
CA SER A 522 -2.39 16.25 -14.99
C SER A 522 -2.65 16.25 -13.49
N ILE A 523 -3.92 16.13 -13.13
CA ILE A 523 -4.42 16.23 -11.76
C ILE A 523 -5.19 14.94 -11.46
N ARG A 524 -4.76 14.23 -10.42
CA ARG A 524 -5.40 12.99 -9.98
C ARG A 524 -6.42 13.25 -8.89
N VAL A 525 -7.65 12.78 -9.13
CA VAL A 525 -8.77 12.75 -8.17
C VAL A 525 -9.09 11.29 -7.82
N SER A 526 -9.10 10.95 -6.54
CA SER A 526 -9.65 9.65 -6.07
C SER A 526 -11.16 9.75 -5.92
N LEU A 527 -11.92 8.87 -6.58
CA LEU A 527 -13.37 8.73 -6.38
C LEU A 527 -13.71 7.79 -5.22
N ALA A 528 -12.70 7.27 -4.52
CA ALA A 528 -12.90 6.24 -3.51
C ALA A 528 -13.28 6.75 -2.11
N ASN A 529 -13.03 8.02 -1.79
CA ASN A 529 -12.70 8.39 -0.41
C ASN A 529 -13.47 9.57 0.21
N LEU A 530 -14.34 10.24 -0.55
CA LEU A 530 -15.24 11.30 -0.08
C LEU A 530 -16.70 10.93 -0.39
N ASN A 531 -17.67 11.75 0.03
CA ASN A 531 -19.08 11.53 -0.28
C ASN A 531 -19.43 12.10 -1.66
N GLU A 532 -20.56 11.66 -2.26
CA GLU A 532 -20.96 12.11 -3.61
C GLU A 532 -21.00 13.65 -3.75
N ALA A 533 -21.64 14.34 -2.80
CA ALA A 533 -21.78 15.80 -2.81
C ALA A 533 -20.43 16.56 -2.77
N ASP A 534 -19.40 15.95 -2.18
CA ASP A 534 -18.06 16.56 -2.10
C ASP A 534 -17.43 16.68 -3.50
N TYR A 535 -17.71 15.73 -4.41
CA TYR A 535 -17.15 15.72 -5.75
C TYR A 535 -17.70 16.84 -6.65
N ALA A 536 -18.99 17.16 -6.53
CA ALA A 536 -19.55 18.34 -7.20
C ALA A 536 -18.87 19.64 -6.70
N SER A 537 -18.58 19.71 -5.40
CA SER A 537 -17.88 20.85 -4.79
C SER A 537 -16.42 20.95 -5.24
N ILE A 538 -15.74 19.81 -5.42
CA ILE A 538 -14.40 19.73 -6.01
C ILE A 538 -14.41 20.21 -7.46
N GLY A 539 -15.36 19.76 -8.29
CA GLY A 539 -15.48 20.19 -9.68
C GLY A 539 -15.67 21.71 -9.80
N GLN A 540 -16.56 22.28 -8.99
CA GLN A 540 -16.77 23.74 -8.92
C GLN A 540 -15.50 24.48 -8.50
N ALA A 541 -14.80 23.98 -7.48
CA ALA A 541 -13.53 24.56 -7.03
C ALA A 541 -12.43 24.52 -8.11
N MET A 542 -12.39 23.47 -8.94
CA MET A 542 -11.48 23.39 -10.09
C MET A 542 -11.86 24.43 -11.17
N VAL A 543 -13.16 24.61 -11.44
CA VAL A 543 -13.65 25.64 -12.39
C VAL A 543 -13.32 27.06 -11.92
N GLU A 544 -13.51 27.37 -10.63
CA GLU A 544 -13.16 28.70 -10.11
C GLU A 544 -11.63 28.94 -10.14
N ALA A 545 -10.83 27.93 -9.76
CA ALA A 545 -9.37 28.03 -9.90
C ALA A 545 -8.94 28.23 -11.37
N ALA A 546 -9.62 27.56 -12.32
CA ALA A 546 -9.38 27.70 -13.75
C ALA A 546 -9.72 29.11 -14.28
N LYS A 547 -10.84 29.69 -13.85
CA LYS A 547 -11.28 31.05 -14.23
C LYS A 547 -10.29 32.14 -13.84
N GLU A 548 -9.59 32.01 -12.70
CA GLU A 548 -8.58 32.99 -12.29
C GLU A 548 -7.44 33.12 -13.32
N TYR A 549 -6.93 32.01 -13.85
CA TYR A 549 -5.88 32.04 -14.87
C TYR A 549 -6.36 32.67 -16.17
N VAL A 550 -7.60 32.38 -16.57
CA VAL A 550 -8.23 32.95 -17.76
C VAL A 550 -8.38 34.47 -17.60
N ALA A 551 -8.86 34.94 -16.44
CA ALA A 551 -9.00 36.38 -16.15
C ALA A 551 -7.63 37.10 -16.18
N ALA A 552 -6.61 36.53 -15.55
CA ALA A 552 -5.25 37.09 -15.56
C ALA A 552 -4.62 37.13 -16.97
N TRP A 553 -4.87 36.10 -17.79
CA TRP A 553 -4.45 36.05 -19.19
C TRP A 553 -5.16 37.12 -20.03
N GLN A 554 -6.48 37.23 -19.92
CA GLN A 554 -7.29 38.22 -20.65
C GLN A 554 -6.93 39.67 -20.27
N ALA A 555 -6.56 39.91 -19.01
CA ALA A 555 -6.05 41.20 -18.54
C ALA A 555 -4.60 41.50 -18.95
N GLY A 556 -3.89 40.54 -19.58
CA GLY A 556 -2.50 40.71 -20.00
C GLY A 556 -1.51 40.77 -18.83
N GLU A 557 -1.85 40.20 -17.68
CA GLU A 557 -1.04 40.29 -16.47
C GLU A 557 0.28 39.52 -16.61
N LYS A 558 1.39 40.19 -16.30
CA LYS A 558 2.66 39.51 -16.01
C LYS A 558 2.63 39.12 -14.54
N VAL A 559 2.45 37.83 -14.25
CA VAL A 559 2.26 37.31 -12.89
C VAL A 559 3.52 37.52 -12.06
N HIS A 560 3.38 38.16 -10.90
CA HIS A 560 4.45 38.31 -9.91
C HIS A 560 4.14 37.42 -8.70
N SER A 561 4.55 36.15 -8.78
CA SER A 561 4.27 35.16 -7.73
C SER A 561 5.07 35.40 -6.44
N GLY A 562 4.45 35.98 -5.43
CA GLY A 562 4.99 36.08 -4.07
C GLY A 562 4.37 37.21 -3.25
N PRO A 563 4.56 37.21 -1.92
CA PRO A 563 4.02 38.25 -1.06
C PRO A 563 4.61 39.63 -1.39
N ARG A 564 3.75 40.57 -1.80
CA ARG A 564 4.12 41.99 -1.98
C ARG A 564 4.26 42.68 -0.61
N GLY A 565 5.39 42.52 0.07
CA GLY A 565 5.72 43.38 1.21
C GLY A 565 6.67 42.78 2.26
N VAL A 566 7.78 43.49 2.48
CA VAL A 566 8.67 43.43 3.66
C VAL A 566 9.18 42.04 4.08
N VAL A 567 10.36 41.68 3.55
CA VAL A 567 11.27 40.75 4.22
C VAL A 567 11.99 41.53 5.35
N PRO A 568 11.87 41.16 6.63
CA PRO A 568 12.81 41.61 7.64
C PRO A 568 14.17 40.97 7.34
N GLN A 569 15.22 41.76 7.21
CA GLN A 569 16.58 41.24 7.05
C GLN A 569 16.98 40.46 8.32
N LEU A 570 16.89 39.13 8.27
CA LEU A 570 17.63 38.27 9.18
C LEU A 570 19.07 38.14 8.67
N GLY A 571 20.03 38.25 9.58
CA GLY A 571 21.43 38.51 9.27
C GLY A 571 22.10 37.47 8.38
N VAL A 572 23.01 37.95 7.53
CA VAL A 572 23.81 37.12 6.61
C VAL A 572 24.74 36.20 7.39
N GLY A 573 24.41 34.91 7.43
CA GLY A 573 25.36 33.82 7.70
C GLY A 573 25.87 33.26 6.36
N ALA A 574 27.18 33.04 6.25
CA ALA A 574 27.84 32.79 4.97
C ALA A 574 27.33 31.55 4.20
N GLN A 575 27.14 31.70 2.88
CA GLN A 575 27.06 30.58 1.94
C GLN A 575 28.46 29.98 1.68
N PRO A 576 28.61 28.65 1.59
CA PRO A 576 29.69 28.04 0.83
C PRO A 576 29.40 28.11 -0.68
N ALA A 577 30.45 28.26 -1.49
CA ALA A 577 30.36 28.41 -2.94
C ALA A 577 29.89 27.14 -3.67
N PRO A 578 29.30 27.24 -4.89
CA PRO A 578 28.87 26.08 -5.67
C PRO A 578 30.08 25.30 -6.22
N ALA A 579 30.02 23.97 -6.15
CA ALA A 579 31.02 23.10 -6.73
C ALA A 579 30.63 22.65 -8.15
N ASP A 580 31.43 23.05 -9.14
CA ASP A 580 31.30 22.57 -10.52
C ASP A 580 31.49 21.05 -10.61
N ARG A 581 30.52 20.34 -11.20
CA ARG A 581 30.69 18.93 -11.58
C ARG A 581 31.25 18.84 -13.00
N LYS A 582 32.58 18.70 -13.11
CA LYS A 582 33.23 18.10 -14.29
C LYS A 582 33.59 16.64 -14.02
N VAL A 583 33.50 15.85 -15.08
CA VAL A 583 33.77 14.42 -15.13
C VAL A 583 35.28 14.15 -15.20
N ALA A 584 35.81 13.21 -14.40
CA ALA A 584 36.64 12.08 -14.86
C ALA A 584 37.54 11.45 -13.76
N SER A 585 37.60 10.11 -13.80
CA SER A 585 38.75 9.24 -13.52
C SER A 585 39.44 9.19 -12.13
N ASN A 586 39.43 7.96 -11.59
CA ASN A 586 40.59 7.20 -11.11
C ASN A 586 41.10 7.29 -9.65
N ILE A 587 41.23 6.07 -9.08
CA ILE A 587 42.22 5.54 -8.12
C ILE A 587 41.81 5.34 -6.64
N ALA A 588 41.98 4.06 -6.25
CA ALA A 588 42.24 3.46 -4.92
C ALA A 588 41.18 3.52 -3.79
N ALA A 589 40.89 2.33 -3.27
CA ALA A 589 40.31 2.12 -1.95
C ALA A 589 41.41 2.07 -0.86
N PRO A 590 41.05 2.25 0.41
CA PRO A 590 41.78 1.66 1.54
C PRO A 590 40.95 0.63 2.30
N GLU A 591 41.61 -0.46 2.72
CA GLU A 591 41.09 -1.50 3.60
C GLU A 591 41.08 -1.09 5.10
N PRO A 592 40.42 -1.85 6.00
CA PRO A 592 39.99 -1.34 7.30
C PRO A 592 41.06 -1.42 8.41
N VAL A 593 40.92 -0.56 9.43
CA VAL A 593 41.72 -0.62 10.66
C VAL A 593 40.83 -0.95 11.87
N ALA A 594 41.31 -1.86 12.70
CA ALA A 594 40.60 -2.46 13.83
C ALA A 594 40.61 -1.60 15.12
N ALA A 595 39.88 -2.07 16.13
CA ALA A 595 39.57 -1.35 17.35
C ALA A 595 40.72 -1.21 18.37
N ALA A 596 40.68 -0.11 19.13
CA ALA A 596 41.26 0.00 20.47
C ALA A 596 40.36 0.91 21.35
N GLY A 597 40.16 0.55 22.62
CA GLY A 597 39.14 1.18 23.47
C GLY A 597 39.64 2.25 24.44
N GLY A 598 38.71 3.04 24.99
CA GLY A 598 38.98 4.02 26.06
C GLY A 598 37.71 4.41 26.83
N LYS A 599 37.68 4.18 28.15
CA LYS A 599 36.50 4.43 29.02
C LYS A 599 36.43 5.88 29.52
N LYS A 600 35.20 6.46 29.53
CA LYS A 600 34.57 7.46 30.44
C LYS A 600 33.54 8.26 29.64
N GLY A 601 32.30 8.54 30.06
CA GLY A 601 31.53 8.13 31.24
C GLY A 601 30.32 9.07 31.46
N LYS A 602 29.19 8.55 31.97
CA LYS A 602 27.96 9.27 32.42
C LYS A 602 27.09 9.99 31.35
N LYS A 603 26.03 9.30 30.88
CA LYS A 603 24.60 9.68 31.03
C LYS A 603 23.72 8.86 30.06
N ALA A 604 23.19 7.73 30.52
CA ALA A 604 22.16 6.97 29.82
C ALA A 604 21.16 6.43 30.86
N ALA A 605 20.06 7.16 31.06
CA ALA A 605 18.97 6.77 31.98
C ALA A 605 17.71 7.61 31.73
N ARG A 606 17.09 7.47 30.54
CA ARG A 606 15.64 7.64 30.28
C ARG A 606 15.34 7.47 28.79
N ALA A 607 14.80 6.30 28.44
CA ALA A 607 13.73 6.21 27.47
C ALA A 607 12.39 6.12 28.23
N GLU A 608 11.29 6.06 27.49
CA GLU A 608 9.89 5.95 27.93
C GLU A 608 9.18 7.21 28.43
N GLN A 609 7.92 7.34 28.00
CA GLN A 609 6.93 8.39 28.27
C GLN A 609 7.18 9.77 27.62
N VAL A 610 6.71 9.97 26.38
CA VAL A 610 5.55 10.85 26.04
C VAL A 610 5.03 10.46 24.64
N TRP A 611 3.87 9.80 24.55
CA TRP A 611 3.04 9.79 23.33
C TRP A 611 1.57 9.40 23.66
N ALA A 612 0.85 10.28 24.36
CA ALA A 612 -0.61 10.12 24.59
C ALA A 612 -1.24 11.41 25.18
N ALA A 613 -1.39 12.46 24.37
CA ALA A 613 -2.34 13.55 24.64
C ALA A 613 -2.56 14.39 23.36
N GLU A 614 -3.82 14.40 22.88
CA GLU A 614 -4.58 15.58 22.37
C GLU A 614 -5.65 15.17 21.35
N ALA A 615 -6.71 14.55 21.86
CA ALA A 615 -8.02 14.47 21.21
C ALA A 615 -9.11 14.24 22.27
N ALA A 616 -9.65 15.31 22.88
CA ALA A 616 -10.97 15.35 23.52
C ALA A 616 -11.34 16.74 24.07
N THR A 617 -12.50 17.24 23.67
CA THR A 617 -13.26 18.33 24.30
C THR A 617 -14.76 18.09 24.02
N PRO A 618 -15.71 18.53 24.87
CA PRO A 618 -15.83 18.10 26.27
C PRO A 618 -17.28 17.74 26.65
N ALA A 619 -17.47 16.98 27.75
CA ALA A 619 -18.75 16.89 28.45
C ALA A 619 -18.51 16.69 29.98
N PRO A 620 -19.29 17.33 30.88
CA PRO A 620 -18.95 17.38 32.31
C PRO A 620 -19.84 16.49 33.21
N ALA A 621 -19.21 15.74 34.14
CA ALA A 621 -19.74 15.39 35.49
C ALA A 621 -18.95 14.29 36.27
N GLU A 622 -17.62 14.12 36.11
CA GLU A 622 -16.93 12.93 36.67
C GLU A 622 -15.67 13.19 37.52
N GLY A 623 -15.47 14.41 38.02
CA GLY A 623 -14.24 14.82 38.71
C GLY A 623 -14.00 14.19 40.10
N ALA A 624 -15.07 13.85 40.84
CA ALA A 624 -14.98 13.37 42.22
C ALA A 624 -14.70 11.87 42.33
N ALA A 625 -15.50 11.04 41.63
CA ALA A 625 -15.38 9.57 41.66
C ALA A 625 -13.98 9.09 41.22
N ARG A 626 -13.43 9.68 40.16
CA ARG A 626 -12.09 9.36 39.63
C ARG A 626 -10.95 9.64 40.61
N LYS A 627 -11.08 10.63 41.51
CA LYS A 627 -10.10 10.89 42.57
C LYS A 627 -10.20 9.87 43.71
N ALA A 628 -11.41 9.45 44.08
CA ALA A 628 -11.62 8.41 45.09
C ALA A 628 -11.04 7.06 44.64
N ALA A 629 -11.36 6.63 43.40
CA ALA A 629 -10.86 5.38 42.82
C ALA A 629 -9.32 5.32 42.77
N LYS A 630 -8.67 6.39 42.28
CA LYS A 630 -7.18 6.47 42.25
C LYS A 630 -6.56 6.40 43.66
N LYS A 631 -7.23 6.94 44.69
CA LYS A 631 -6.75 6.88 46.08
C LYS A 631 -6.90 5.48 46.68
N ALA A 632 -7.97 4.75 46.34
CA ALA A 632 -8.18 3.36 46.74
C ALA A 632 -7.14 2.42 46.13
N VAL A 633 -6.93 2.46 44.80
CA VAL A 633 -5.93 1.65 44.09
C VAL A 633 -4.52 1.87 44.65
N LYS A 634 -4.14 3.13 44.91
CA LYS A 634 -2.82 3.45 45.47
C LYS A 634 -2.63 2.99 46.93
N LYS A 635 -3.73 2.82 47.69
CA LYS A 635 -3.72 2.24 49.04
C LYS A 635 -3.62 0.71 49.00
N ALA A 636 -4.32 0.06 48.05
CA ALA A 636 -4.23 -1.39 47.82
C ALA A 636 -2.81 -1.80 47.38
N ALA A 637 -2.22 -1.11 46.41
CA ALA A 637 -0.86 -1.36 45.95
C ALA A 637 0.20 -1.23 47.06
N LYS A 638 0.05 -0.23 47.95
CA LYS A 638 0.93 -0.09 49.13
C LYS A 638 0.76 -1.22 50.16
N LYS A 639 -0.45 -1.78 50.31
CA LYS A 639 -0.70 -2.91 51.21
C LYS A 639 -0.04 -4.18 50.66
N ALA A 640 -0.28 -4.51 49.39
CA ALA A 640 0.32 -5.67 48.73
C ALA A 640 1.86 -5.63 48.74
N ALA A 641 2.47 -4.47 48.48
CA ALA A 641 3.92 -4.31 48.55
C ALA A 641 4.50 -4.54 49.96
N LYS A 642 3.75 -4.20 51.02
CA LYS A 642 4.17 -4.45 52.41
C LYS A 642 4.08 -5.94 52.77
N GLU A 643 2.99 -6.59 52.38
CA GLU A 643 2.76 -8.02 52.61
C GLU A 643 3.82 -8.87 51.89
N ALA A 644 4.14 -8.55 50.63
CA ALA A 644 5.21 -9.22 49.89
C ALA A 644 6.60 -9.09 50.57
N SER A 645 6.90 -7.91 51.12
CA SER A 645 8.14 -7.65 51.88
C SER A 645 8.24 -8.51 53.15
N GLU A 646 7.17 -8.54 53.96
CA GLU A 646 7.12 -9.32 55.20
C GLU A 646 7.18 -10.85 54.94
N THR A 647 6.65 -11.33 53.81
CA THR A 647 6.78 -12.73 53.39
C THR A 647 8.19 -13.09 52.91
N ALA A 648 8.90 -12.20 52.22
CA ALA A 648 10.27 -12.43 51.76
C ALA A 648 11.25 -12.58 52.94
N VAL A 649 11.14 -11.72 53.96
CA VAL A 649 11.98 -11.77 55.17
C VAL A 649 11.80 -13.07 55.96
N LYS A 650 10.57 -13.63 55.99
CA LYS A 650 10.30 -14.93 56.64
C LYS A 650 10.81 -16.15 55.86
N LYS A 651 11.06 -16.04 54.55
CA LYS A 651 11.65 -17.14 53.74
C LYS A 651 13.19 -17.16 53.78
N ALA A 652 13.84 -16.02 53.95
CA ALA A 652 15.30 -15.92 53.93
C ALA A 652 15.99 -16.52 55.17
N SER A 653 15.30 -16.62 56.31
CA SER A 653 15.88 -17.00 57.62
C SER A 653 15.91 -18.51 57.91
N LYS A 654 15.66 -19.39 56.92
CA LYS A 654 15.54 -20.85 57.13
C LYS A 654 16.45 -21.78 56.30
N LYS A 655 17.43 -21.28 55.55
CA LYS A 655 18.43 -22.15 54.87
C LYS A 655 19.86 -21.57 54.88
N ALA A 656 20.68 -22.08 55.81
CA ALA A 656 22.14 -22.09 55.73
C ALA A 656 22.66 -23.47 56.22
N PRO A 657 23.81 -23.97 55.74
CA PRO A 657 24.03 -25.42 55.63
C PRO A 657 24.76 -26.06 56.81
N LYS A 658 24.51 -27.36 57.04
CA LYS A 658 25.33 -28.21 57.92
C LYS A 658 26.27 -29.12 57.11
N THR A 659 27.54 -29.07 57.52
CA THR A 659 28.56 -30.14 57.47
C THR A 659 28.96 -30.72 56.10
N ALA A 660 30.06 -30.18 55.57
CA ALA A 660 31.04 -30.98 54.84
C ALA A 660 31.92 -31.76 55.83
N ALA A 661 31.75 -33.08 55.90
CA ALA A 661 32.69 -34.01 56.55
C ALA A 661 32.49 -35.41 55.96
N LYS A 662 33.58 -36.19 55.84
CA LYS A 662 33.64 -37.56 55.27
C LYS A 662 33.38 -37.69 53.75
N LYS A 663 34.42 -37.44 52.94
CA LYS A 663 34.98 -38.47 52.02
C LYS A 663 36.32 -38.08 51.36
N ALA A 664 37.26 -37.56 52.14
CA ALA A 664 38.69 -37.73 51.83
C ALA A 664 39.10 -39.17 52.18
N ALA A 665 38.88 -40.12 51.26
CA ALA A 665 39.17 -41.54 51.48
C ALA A 665 39.38 -42.34 50.18
N LYS A 666 40.27 -41.87 49.28
CA LYS A 666 40.87 -42.72 48.23
C LYS A 666 42.15 -42.09 47.65
N LYS A 667 43.31 -42.70 47.94
CA LYS A 667 44.69 -42.37 47.50
C LYS A 667 45.21 -40.99 47.95
N ALA A 668 46.43 -40.80 48.43
CA ALA A 668 47.51 -41.68 48.92
C ALA A 668 48.26 -40.88 50.00
N SER A 669 48.70 -41.42 51.14
CA SER A 669 49.83 -42.33 51.41
C SER A 669 49.46 -43.28 52.58
N LYS A 670 50.23 -44.23 53.15
CA LYS A 670 51.46 -44.99 52.83
C LYS A 670 52.72 -44.27 52.30
N LYS A 671 53.88 -44.28 52.97
CA LYS A 671 54.25 -44.65 54.37
C LYS A 671 55.74 -44.27 54.57
N ALA A 672 56.11 -43.51 55.61
CA ALA A 672 57.51 -43.08 55.90
C ALA A 672 58.19 -42.28 54.76
N THR A 673 59.09 -41.32 55.00
CA THR A 673 60.02 -41.11 56.12
C THR A 673 60.13 -39.61 56.40
#